data_AF-A0A3M6U834-F1
#
_entry.id   AF-A0A3M6U834-F1
#
_cell.length_a   1.000
_cell.length_b   1.000
_cell.length_c   1.000
_cell.angle_alpha   90.00
_cell.angle_beta   90.00
_cell.angle_gamma   90.00
#
_symmetry.space_group_name_H-M   'P 1'
#
loop_
_entity.id
_entity.type
_entity.pdbx_description
1 polymer ?
#
loop_
_entity_poly.entity_id
_entity_poly.type
_entity_poly.pdbx_seq_one_letter_code
_entity_poly.pdbx_strand_id
1 'polypeptide(L)'
;MHVLCPFAGYDPDCRGAIKDMMQFHKRVIMVFSTLLLASWLVLQLFERDLCSKSLSLERKLMEVDPLEQSTDKLQLQCKPANNILFLKTHKTGSSTVTNILNRYGDTRSLIFAMPATKKSYSFYWPLSFSLRFTQVLWKAPNILCNHARYKKAPMNWLFPKQTTHYLMKNPALFDLGLDTKYHDDLSLVQNYIRFLQREFDVVMLMEYFDESLVLLKRRLCWKIDDILYFKLNERRDTDKQNLSNDVREKIVKWNSGDELLYNAFKRKLWEMIAEEGPDFFKDLAIFRRQLKCVKMTCLQEGNFLTRPYAGRLVRGYVVKANISKSLNESCSRMIMNEIPYLDYHREKLTSEQELSSMNWESLDSQPRLCEPVRNILFLKTHKTGSSTITNILNRYGDKNDLIITLPVKSFLFHWPSSFRLSFVESTYGRPPNILCNHARYNKVPMNWLFPKETSRYITILRDPVMQFESVFNFFHLWYHFDGLQKARFKLEAFLDNSTLYFDQVKEKVGRYITLNLIKNPTLFDLGLDTDFYENLTAVRDYIRFVAQEFDIVMLMEYFDESLVLLKRRFCWKFEDILYFKLNERGEQHVRNKDLSKKVREQIKKWNAGDVLLYDYFNKTLWRMIGDEGPEFYRDLSIFQQKLKAVKSACVQEYNVLTPLIPGKRIFVHGYALRTNISKELYKTCYKMTLNEAPFMTYHRKKKTKNFEAIDNSVNKP
;
A
#
# COMPACT_ATOMS: atom_id res chain seq x y z
N MET A 1 -66.99 -30.60 20.30
CA MET A 1 -68.45 -30.87 20.33
C MET A 1 -68.77 -32.34 20.56
N HIS A 2 -68.10 -33.31 19.91
CA HIS A 2 -68.40 -34.75 20.12
C HIS A 2 -67.90 -35.39 21.43
N VAL A 3 -67.16 -34.67 22.28
CA VAL A 3 -66.64 -35.20 23.56
C VAL A 3 -67.42 -34.70 24.78
N LEU A 4 -68.32 -33.71 24.62
CA LEU A 4 -68.97 -33.01 25.75
C LEU A 4 -70.48 -33.29 25.91
N CYS A 5 -71.11 -34.05 24.99
CA CYS A 5 -72.51 -34.49 25.13
C CYS A 5 -72.66 -35.92 24.58
N PRO A 6 -72.74 -36.96 25.43
CA PRO A 6 -72.84 -38.34 24.96
C PRO A 6 -74.26 -38.75 24.50
N PHE A 7 -75.29 -37.94 24.73
CA PHE A 7 -76.67 -38.29 24.38
C PHE A 7 -77.27 -37.31 23.37
N ALA A 8 -77.33 -37.76 22.12
CA ALA A 8 -78.16 -37.15 21.09
C ALA A 8 -79.61 -37.58 21.31
N GLY A 9 -80.35 -36.83 22.12
CA GLY A 9 -81.78 -37.04 22.33
C GLY A 9 -82.35 -36.11 23.38
N TYR A 10 -82.95 -35.00 22.93
CA TYR A 10 -83.83 -34.11 23.70
C TYR A 10 -83.25 -33.45 24.96
N ASP A 11 -82.46 -32.38 24.76
CA ASP A 11 -82.45 -31.25 25.69
C ASP A 11 -82.12 -29.92 24.95
N PRO A 12 -83.10 -29.01 24.76
CA PRO A 12 -82.87 -27.67 24.21
C PRO A 12 -81.94 -26.81 25.08
N ASP A 13 -81.89 -27.02 26.39
CA ASP A 13 -81.09 -26.23 27.32
C ASP A 13 -79.60 -26.56 27.23
N CYS A 14 -79.24 -27.79 26.88
CA CYS A 14 -77.84 -28.19 26.74
C CYS A 14 -77.16 -27.52 25.53
N ARG A 15 -77.89 -27.34 24.41
CA ARG A 15 -77.37 -26.57 23.25
C ARG A 15 -77.29 -25.07 23.54
N GLY A 16 -78.25 -24.52 24.29
CA GLY A 16 -78.23 -23.13 24.76
C GLY A 16 -77.04 -22.87 25.66
N ALA A 17 -76.85 -23.70 26.69
CA ALA A 17 -75.76 -23.60 27.65
C ALA A 17 -74.37 -23.74 27.01
N ILE A 18 -74.17 -24.63 26.01
CA ILE A 18 -72.89 -24.72 25.28
C ILE A 18 -72.66 -23.47 24.41
N LYS A 19 -73.71 -22.92 23.80
CA LYS A 19 -73.61 -21.69 23.00
C LYS A 19 -73.25 -20.50 23.89
N ASP A 20 -73.90 -20.39 25.05
CA ASP A 20 -73.64 -19.35 26.04
C ASP A 20 -72.26 -19.51 26.70
N MET A 21 -71.83 -20.74 26.99
CA MET A 21 -70.49 -21.03 27.48
C MET A 21 -69.42 -20.69 26.44
N MET A 22 -69.64 -21.01 25.16
CA MET A 22 -68.73 -20.61 24.07
C MET A 22 -68.73 -19.08 23.87
N GLN A 23 -69.86 -18.41 24.06
CA GLN A 23 -70.00 -16.96 23.93
C GLN A 23 -69.36 -16.23 25.12
N PHE A 24 -69.47 -16.78 26.32
CA PHE A 24 -68.74 -16.37 27.51
C PHE A 24 -67.24 -16.59 27.33
N HIS A 25 -66.81 -17.76 26.85
CA HIS A 25 -65.39 -18.05 26.60
C HIS A 25 -64.81 -17.13 25.52
N LYS A 26 -65.57 -16.82 24.45
CA LYS A 26 -65.19 -15.81 23.46
C LYS A 26 -65.08 -14.42 24.07
N ARG A 27 -66.01 -14.01 24.94
CA ARG A 27 -65.95 -12.71 25.65
C ARG A 27 -64.76 -12.66 26.60
N VAL A 28 -64.47 -13.72 27.34
CA VAL A 28 -63.30 -13.82 28.24
C VAL A 28 -62.00 -13.76 27.44
N ILE A 29 -61.87 -14.53 26.34
CA ILE A 29 -60.71 -14.45 25.45
C ILE A 29 -60.56 -13.05 24.87
N MET A 30 -61.65 -12.41 24.46
CA MET A 30 -61.63 -11.05 23.93
C MET A 30 -61.17 -10.04 24.99
N VAL A 31 -61.69 -10.14 26.22
CA VAL A 31 -61.28 -9.28 27.35
C VAL A 31 -59.81 -9.49 27.72
N PHE A 32 -59.36 -10.74 27.86
CA PHE A 32 -57.94 -11.05 28.13
C PHE A 32 -57.04 -10.59 26.98
N SER A 33 -57.47 -10.76 25.73
CA SER A 33 -56.72 -10.28 24.56
C SER A 33 -56.63 -8.76 24.55
N THR A 34 -57.71 -8.05 24.90
CA THR A 34 -57.70 -6.59 25.02
C THR A 34 -56.86 -6.10 26.19
N LEU A 35 -56.86 -6.78 27.33
CA LEU A 35 -56.02 -6.44 28.49
C LEU A 35 -54.53 -6.70 28.20
N LEU A 36 -54.21 -7.80 27.50
CA LEU A 36 -52.85 -8.08 27.04
C LEU A 36 -52.39 -7.05 26.00
N LEU A 37 -53.26 -6.66 25.06
CA LEU A 37 -52.99 -5.57 24.10
C LEU A 37 -52.79 -4.23 24.80
N ALA A 38 -53.63 -3.90 25.78
CA ALA A 38 -53.52 -2.67 26.56
C ALA A 38 -52.24 -2.65 27.41
N SER A 39 -51.92 -3.76 28.10
CA SER A 39 -50.67 -3.91 28.86
C SER A 39 -49.45 -3.84 27.96
N TRP A 40 -49.50 -4.46 26.78
CA TRP A 40 -48.45 -4.37 25.77
C TRP A 40 -48.30 -2.95 25.22
N LEU A 41 -49.39 -2.23 24.96
CA LEU A 41 -49.38 -0.81 24.55
C LEU A 41 -48.80 0.09 25.65
N VAL A 42 -49.16 -0.14 26.91
CA VAL A 42 -48.60 0.60 28.06
C VAL A 42 -47.11 0.31 28.21
N LEU A 43 -46.68 -0.95 28.10
CA LEU A 43 -45.27 -1.34 28.10
C LEU A 43 -44.51 -0.70 26.94
N GLN A 44 -45.09 -0.64 25.74
CA GLN A 44 -44.49 0.06 24.60
C GLN A 44 -44.37 1.57 24.81
N LEU A 45 -45.39 2.21 25.41
CA LEU A 45 -45.34 3.63 25.76
C LEU A 45 -44.28 3.89 26.84
N PHE A 46 -44.20 3.03 27.86
CA PHE A 46 -43.22 3.12 28.94
C PHE A 46 -41.78 2.89 28.43
N GLU A 47 -41.56 1.90 27.56
CA GLU A 47 -40.26 1.67 26.90
C GLU A 47 -39.84 2.86 26.01
N ARG A 48 -40.79 3.46 25.27
CA ARG A 48 -40.53 4.67 24.46
C ARG A 48 -40.12 5.85 25.33
N ASP A 49 -40.80 6.04 26.46
CA ASP A 49 -40.54 7.14 27.38
C ASP A 49 -39.22 6.96 28.17
N LEU A 50 -38.88 5.71 28.54
CA LEU A 50 -37.58 5.32 29.09
C LEU A 50 -36.44 5.56 28.09
N CYS A 51 -36.64 5.22 26.81
CA CYS A 51 -35.64 5.46 25.77
C CYS A 51 -35.42 6.95 25.50
N SER A 52 -36.48 7.78 25.50
CA SER A 52 -36.35 9.24 25.30
C SER A 52 -35.59 9.90 26.45
N LYS A 53 -35.91 9.51 27.70
CA LYS A 53 -35.24 10.01 28.91
C LYS A 53 -33.79 9.52 29.01
N SER A 54 -33.51 8.23 28.76
CA SER A 54 -32.16 7.65 28.76
C SER A 54 -31.22 8.32 27.75
N LEU A 55 -31.67 8.53 26.51
CA LEU A 55 -30.88 9.20 25.46
C LEU A 55 -30.62 10.69 25.74
N SER A 56 -31.44 11.32 26.59
CA SER A 56 -31.27 12.72 27.02
C SER A 56 -30.37 12.86 28.25
N LEU A 57 -30.45 11.90 29.18
CA LEU A 57 -29.70 11.90 30.44
C LEU A 57 -28.22 11.53 30.20
N GLU A 58 -27.95 10.54 29.34
CA GLU A 58 -26.59 10.17 28.93
C GLU A 58 -25.91 11.28 28.12
N ARG A 59 -26.67 12.03 27.31
CA ARG A 59 -26.16 13.21 26.58
C ARG A 59 -25.73 14.33 27.53
N LYS A 60 -26.53 14.59 28.57
CA LYS A 60 -26.22 15.57 29.62
C LYS A 60 -25.06 15.15 30.52
N LEU A 61 -24.92 13.84 30.81
CA LEU A 61 -23.79 13.30 31.58
C LEU A 61 -22.46 13.33 30.81
N MET A 62 -22.50 13.49 29.48
CA MET A 62 -21.30 13.60 28.62
C MET A 62 -20.88 15.03 28.27
N GLU A 63 -21.66 16.05 28.65
CA GLU A 63 -21.33 17.48 28.48
C GLU A 63 -20.63 18.09 29.71
N VAL A 64 -20.38 17.30 30.76
CA VAL A 64 -19.66 17.77 31.96
C VAL A 64 -18.16 17.63 31.76
N ASP A 65 -17.49 18.77 31.73
CA ASP A 65 -16.04 18.98 31.77
C ASP A 65 -15.39 18.24 32.96
N PRO A 66 -14.33 17.42 32.79
CA PRO A 66 -13.81 16.61 33.88
C PRO A 66 -12.86 17.43 34.75
N LEU A 67 -13.40 18.10 35.76
CA LEU A 67 -12.68 18.44 36.99
C LEU A 67 -13.32 17.68 38.15
N GLU A 68 -12.46 16.88 38.81
CA GLU A 68 -12.67 16.13 40.04
C GLU A 68 -13.58 14.88 40.00
N GLN A 69 -12.94 13.71 39.90
CA GLN A 69 -12.93 12.78 41.03
C GLN A 69 -11.82 11.73 40.88
N SER A 70 -10.91 11.75 41.85
CA SER A 70 -9.82 10.79 42.03
C SER A 70 -10.34 9.49 42.64
N THR A 71 -10.10 8.36 41.97
CA THR A 71 -9.69 7.11 42.62
C THR A 71 -8.95 6.24 41.59
N ASP A 72 -7.82 5.68 42.02
CA ASP A 72 -6.85 4.87 41.29
C ASP A 72 -7.38 3.90 40.22
N LYS A 73 -6.94 4.12 38.98
CA LYS A 73 -6.25 3.13 38.12
C LYS A 73 -5.69 3.88 36.91
N LEU A 74 -4.40 3.67 36.62
CA LEU A 74 -3.73 4.12 35.39
C LEU A 74 -4.43 3.51 34.15
N GLN A 75 -5.55 4.10 33.71
CA GLN A 75 -6.14 3.83 32.41
C GLN A 75 -5.40 4.70 31.39
N LEU A 76 -4.53 4.06 30.61
CA LEU A 76 -3.90 4.65 29.45
C LEU A 76 -4.98 5.30 28.58
N GLN A 77 -5.00 6.63 28.46
CA GLN A 77 -5.98 7.35 27.63
C GLN A 77 -5.88 6.86 26.19
N CYS A 78 -6.87 6.08 25.74
CA CYS A 78 -6.89 5.60 24.37
C CYS A 78 -7.35 6.71 23.41
N LYS A 79 -6.60 6.92 22.33
CA LYS A 79 -6.93 7.90 21.27
C LYS A 79 -7.75 7.22 20.17
N PRO A 80 -8.89 7.79 19.73
CA PRO A 80 -9.68 7.22 18.65
C PRO A 80 -8.87 7.08 17.34
N ALA A 81 -8.94 5.91 16.73
CA ALA A 81 -8.33 5.65 15.44
C ALA A 81 -9.13 6.33 14.32
N ASN A 82 -8.47 7.22 13.57
CA ASN A 82 -9.05 7.97 12.46
C ASN A 82 -8.59 7.49 11.08
N ASN A 83 -7.51 6.70 11.01
CA ASN A 83 -6.99 6.17 9.75
C ASN A 83 -7.44 4.71 9.59
N ILE A 84 -8.39 4.46 8.71
CA ILE A 84 -9.11 3.19 8.66
C ILE A 84 -9.18 2.69 7.22
N LEU A 85 -8.67 1.48 7.03
CA LEU A 85 -8.84 0.70 5.82
C LEU A 85 -9.89 -0.38 6.08
N PHE A 86 -11.08 -0.22 5.52
CA PHE A 86 -12.11 -1.25 5.55
C PHE A 86 -12.22 -1.91 4.18
N LEU A 87 -11.73 -3.15 4.10
CA LEU A 87 -11.88 -3.97 2.92
C LEU A 87 -13.19 -4.75 2.99
N LYS A 88 -14.02 -4.57 1.96
CA LYS A 88 -15.33 -5.20 1.85
C LYS A 88 -15.25 -6.55 1.16
N THR A 89 -16.02 -7.50 1.66
CA THR A 89 -16.39 -8.70 0.92
C THR A 89 -17.84 -8.59 0.43
N HIS A 90 -18.16 -9.29 -0.66
CA HIS A 90 -19.49 -9.30 -1.23
C HIS A 90 -20.49 -10.02 -0.32
N LYS A 91 -21.67 -9.40 -0.14
CA LYS A 91 -22.84 -9.98 0.55
C LYS A 91 -22.66 -10.30 2.04
N THR A 92 -21.77 -9.60 2.74
CA THR A 92 -21.46 -9.79 4.17
C THR A 92 -21.93 -8.63 5.07
N GLY A 93 -22.96 -7.87 4.67
CA GLY A 93 -23.44 -6.71 5.45
C GLY A 93 -22.53 -5.47 5.38
N SER A 94 -21.54 -5.48 4.48
CA SER A 94 -20.53 -4.43 4.33
C SER A 94 -21.09 -3.02 4.07
N SER A 95 -22.27 -2.87 3.44
CA SER A 95 -22.92 -1.57 3.27
C SER A 95 -23.30 -0.92 4.61
N THR A 96 -23.71 -1.71 5.60
CA THR A 96 -24.03 -1.22 6.95
C THR A 96 -22.77 -0.70 7.64
N VAL A 97 -21.66 -1.45 7.57
CA VAL A 97 -20.37 -1.00 8.11
C VAL A 97 -19.90 0.28 7.42
N THR A 98 -20.10 0.38 6.12
CA THR A 98 -19.73 1.59 5.36
C THR A 98 -20.49 2.81 5.82
N ASN A 99 -21.79 2.65 6.09
CA ASN A 99 -22.60 3.73 6.66
C ASN A 99 -22.05 4.18 8.02
N ILE A 100 -21.67 3.24 8.89
CA ILE A 100 -21.00 3.53 10.17
C ILE A 100 -19.71 4.35 9.92
N LEU A 101 -18.82 3.86 9.05
CA LEU A 101 -17.54 4.55 8.74
C LEU A 101 -17.75 5.93 8.13
N ASN A 102 -18.73 6.07 7.25
CA ASN A 102 -19.10 7.35 6.64
C ASN A 102 -19.59 8.35 7.67
N ARG A 103 -20.47 7.94 8.58
CA ARG A 103 -20.94 8.79 9.69
C ARG A 103 -19.79 9.16 10.63
N TYR A 104 -18.97 8.18 11.01
CA TYR A 104 -17.83 8.42 11.89
C TYR A 104 -16.85 9.45 11.32
N GLY A 105 -16.51 9.31 10.03
CA GLY A 105 -15.60 10.24 9.38
C GLY A 105 -16.22 11.60 9.14
N ASP A 106 -17.50 11.66 8.76
CA ASP A 106 -18.18 12.94 8.52
C ASP A 106 -18.33 13.78 9.79
N THR A 107 -18.65 13.16 10.94
CA THR A 107 -18.74 13.88 12.24
C THR A 107 -17.39 14.39 12.74
N ARG A 108 -16.28 13.94 12.14
CA ARG A 108 -14.91 14.30 12.51
C ARG A 108 -14.13 14.97 11.38
N SER A 109 -14.83 15.36 10.31
CA SER A 109 -14.24 15.99 9.12
C SER A 109 -13.04 15.21 8.55
N LEU A 110 -13.14 13.88 8.54
CA LEU A 110 -12.13 12.99 7.98
C LEU A 110 -12.25 12.89 6.46
N ILE A 111 -11.10 12.74 5.79
CA ILE A 111 -11.04 12.67 4.33
C ILE A 111 -11.24 11.22 3.88
N PHE A 112 -12.12 11.01 2.90
CA PHE A 112 -12.40 9.70 2.33
C PHE A 112 -11.62 9.47 1.04
N ALA A 113 -11.09 8.27 0.85
CA ALA A 113 -10.58 7.83 -0.44
C ALA A 113 -11.77 7.62 -1.39
N MET A 114 -11.76 8.30 -2.53
CA MET A 114 -12.88 8.28 -3.49
C MET A 114 -12.49 7.59 -4.78
N PRO A 115 -13.38 6.82 -5.45
CA PRO A 115 -13.10 6.29 -6.78
C PRO A 115 -12.81 7.40 -7.80
N ALA A 116 -11.80 7.21 -8.64
CA ALA A 116 -11.34 8.20 -9.63
C ALA A 116 -12.42 8.61 -10.65
N THR A 117 -13.39 7.74 -10.91
CA THR A 117 -14.51 8.01 -11.82
C THR A 117 -15.78 8.31 -11.03
N LYS A 118 -16.44 9.42 -11.39
CA LYS A 118 -17.76 9.77 -10.83
C LYS A 118 -18.83 8.70 -11.09
N LYS A 119 -18.66 7.88 -12.14
CA LYS A 119 -19.61 6.84 -12.56
C LYS A 119 -19.45 5.51 -11.81
N SER A 120 -18.40 5.32 -11.01
CA SER A 120 -18.19 4.10 -10.22
C SER A 120 -18.29 4.37 -8.74
N TYR A 121 -18.87 3.42 -8.01
CA TYR A 121 -18.83 3.34 -6.54
C TYR A 121 -17.68 2.46 -6.03
N SER A 122 -17.02 1.72 -6.92
CA SER A 122 -15.91 0.83 -6.61
C SER A 122 -14.58 1.34 -7.18
N PHE A 123 -13.48 0.93 -6.56
CA PHE A 123 -12.11 1.13 -7.04
C PHE A 123 -11.76 0.13 -8.16
N TYR A 124 -12.57 0.09 -9.21
CA TYR A 124 -12.40 -0.76 -10.41
C TYR A 124 -12.34 -2.28 -10.11
N TRP A 125 -13.12 -2.77 -9.15
CA TRP A 125 -13.35 -4.21 -8.97
C TRP A 125 -13.88 -4.82 -10.30
N PRO A 126 -13.44 -6.03 -10.74
CA PRO A 126 -12.70 -7.08 -10.02
C PRO A 126 -11.16 -6.96 -10.09
N LEU A 127 -10.62 -5.84 -10.58
CA LEU A 127 -9.17 -5.63 -10.61
C LEU A 127 -8.64 -5.43 -9.19
N SER A 128 -7.46 -5.97 -8.89
CA SER A 128 -6.76 -5.70 -7.63
C SER A 128 -6.52 -4.20 -7.49
N PHE A 129 -6.79 -3.68 -6.29
CA PHE A 129 -6.75 -2.26 -5.97
C PHE A 129 -5.45 -1.58 -6.43
N SER A 130 -5.55 -0.37 -6.98
CA SER A 130 -4.41 0.43 -7.41
C SER A 130 -4.70 1.89 -7.08
N LEU A 131 -3.68 2.64 -6.66
CA LEU A 131 -3.81 4.07 -6.38
C LEU A 131 -4.38 4.87 -7.56
N ARG A 132 -4.15 4.46 -8.81
CA ARG A 132 -4.78 5.10 -9.99
C ARG A 132 -6.31 5.02 -10.01
N PHE A 133 -6.89 4.15 -9.19
CA PHE A 133 -8.34 4.01 -9.06
C PHE A 133 -8.94 4.98 -8.06
N THR A 134 -8.12 5.78 -7.36
CA THR A 134 -8.58 6.82 -6.44
C THR A 134 -8.55 8.20 -7.11
N GLN A 135 -9.48 9.07 -6.73
CA GLN A 135 -9.42 10.50 -7.05
C GLN A 135 -8.16 11.10 -6.42
N VAL A 136 -7.56 12.08 -7.10
CA VAL A 136 -6.42 12.84 -6.57
C VAL A 136 -6.93 13.77 -5.48
N LEU A 137 -6.37 13.66 -4.28
CA LEU A 137 -6.68 14.49 -3.12
C LEU A 137 -5.44 15.32 -2.76
N TRP A 138 -5.64 16.50 -2.17
CA TRP A 138 -4.56 17.39 -1.72
C TRP A 138 -3.85 16.91 -0.45
N LYS A 139 -4.39 15.86 0.19
CA LYS A 139 -3.89 15.22 1.41
C LYS A 139 -4.25 13.73 1.39
N ALA A 140 -3.46 12.90 2.06
CA ALA A 140 -3.74 11.49 2.23
C ALA A 140 -5.12 11.26 2.91
N PRO A 141 -5.97 10.37 2.37
CA PRO A 141 -7.27 10.08 2.96
C PRO A 141 -7.11 9.35 4.30
N ASN A 142 -8.03 9.63 5.21
CA ASN A 142 -8.16 8.96 6.49
C ASN A 142 -8.91 7.63 6.35
N ILE A 143 -9.99 7.59 5.57
CA ILE A 143 -10.85 6.40 5.48
C ILE A 143 -10.89 5.88 4.04
N LEU A 144 -10.61 4.59 3.86
CA LEU A 144 -10.91 3.85 2.64
C LEU A 144 -11.93 2.77 2.99
N CYS A 145 -13.18 2.96 2.55
CA CYS A 145 -14.26 2.02 2.83
C CYS A 145 -15.07 1.64 1.58
N ASN A 146 -14.79 2.19 0.40
CA ASN A 146 -15.48 1.80 -0.83
C ASN A 146 -14.96 0.47 -1.40
N HIS A 147 -15.73 -0.14 -2.28
CA HIS A 147 -15.47 -1.49 -2.77
C HIS A 147 -14.12 -1.58 -3.51
N ALA A 148 -13.19 -2.39 -2.98
CA ALA A 148 -11.88 -2.69 -3.56
C ALA A 148 -11.57 -4.19 -3.45
N ARG A 149 -10.75 -4.72 -4.36
CA ARG A 149 -10.14 -6.05 -4.23
C ARG A 149 -8.74 -5.91 -3.62
N TYR A 150 -8.42 -6.69 -2.59
CA TYR A 150 -7.11 -6.62 -1.92
C TYR A 150 -5.94 -6.81 -2.92
N LYS A 151 -4.84 -6.09 -2.71
CA LYS A 151 -3.62 -6.22 -3.51
C LYS A 151 -2.37 -6.19 -2.63
N LYS A 152 -1.67 -7.32 -2.56
CA LYS A 152 -0.26 -7.39 -2.14
C LYS A 152 0.51 -8.10 -3.26
N ALA A 153 1.34 -7.36 -4.00
CA ALA A 153 2.05 -7.87 -5.17
C ALA A 153 3.41 -8.50 -4.76
N PRO A 154 4.17 -9.16 -5.69
CA PRO A 154 4.05 -9.20 -7.16
C PRO A 154 3.59 -10.58 -7.64
N MET A 155 2.74 -10.76 -8.66
CA MET A 155 2.90 -10.44 -10.09
C MET A 155 1.55 -10.87 -10.70
N ASN A 156 0.93 -10.05 -11.56
CA ASN A 156 -0.14 -10.44 -12.49
C ASN A 156 -0.51 -9.19 -13.29
N TRP A 157 0.36 -8.82 -14.23
CA TRP A 157 -0.01 -7.93 -15.31
C TRP A 157 0.61 -8.49 -16.57
N LEU A 158 -0.14 -9.39 -17.20
CA LEU A 158 -0.18 -9.73 -18.62
C LEU A 158 -1.23 -10.84 -18.74
N PHE A 159 -2.06 -10.75 -19.78
CA PHE A 159 -3.10 -11.70 -20.22
C PHE A 159 -4.56 -11.41 -19.82
N PRO A 160 -5.50 -11.73 -20.74
CA PRO A 160 -6.71 -10.95 -20.98
C PRO A 160 -7.93 -11.48 -20.22
N LYS A 161 -8.99 -10.67 -20.27
CA LYS A 161 -10.34 -10.91 -19.76
C LYS A 161 -10.79 -12.39 -19.89
N GLN A 162 -10.98 -13.05 -18.76
CA GLN A 162 -11.99 -14.10 -18.63
C GLN A 162 -13.19 -13.54 -17.85
N THR A 163 -14.37 -13.95 -18.28
CA THR A 163 -15.68 -13.37 -17.99
C THR A 163 -16.20 -13.68 -16.58
N THR A 164 -16.74 -12.65 -15.91
CA THR A 164 -17.90 -12.59 -14.98
C THR A 164 -18.19 -13.64 -13.87
N HIS A 165 -17.40 -14.69 -13.65
CA HIS A 165 -17.75 -15.77 -12.69
C HIS A 165 -17.08 -15.68 -11.31
N TYR A 166 -16.41 -14.58 -10.97
CA TYR A 166 -15.59 -14.44 -9.75
C TYR A 166 -16.34 -14.57 -8.42
N LEU A 167 -17.67 -14.42 -8.41
CA LEU A 167 -18.48 -14.51 -7.20
C LEU A 167 -19.11 -15.90 -6.98
N MET A 168 -18.90 -16.85 -7.89
CA MET A 168 -19.57 -18.16 -7.83
C MET A 168 -18.88 -19.14 -6.87
N LYS A 169 -17.56 -19.03 -6.69
CA LYS A 169 -16.75 -19.94 -5.90
C LYS A 169 -15.78 -19.16 -5.03
N ASN A 170 -15.82 -19.43 -3.73
CA ASN A 170 -15.06 -18.73 -2.68
C ASN A 170 -14.95 -17.20 -2.89
N PRO A 171 -16.09 -16.50 -3.00
CA PRO A 171 -16.12 -15.06 -3.25
C PRO A 171 -15.34 -14.24 -2.21
N ALA A 172 -15.33 -14.65 -0.93
CA ALA A 172 -14.62 -13.89 0.11
C ALA A 172 -13.10 -13.99 -0.08
N LEU A 173 -12.55 -15.17 -0.37
CA LEU A 173 -11.14 -15.33 -0.73
C LEU A 173 -10.75 -14.50 -1.96
N PHE A 174 -11.63 -14.42 -2.96
CA PHE A 174 -11.39 -13.62 -4.15
C PHE A 174 -11.30 -12.11 -3.85
N ASP A 175 -12.26 -11.58 -3.09
CA ASP A 175 -12.28 -10.18 -2.64
C ASP A 175 -11.06 -9.85 -1.77
N LEU A 176 -10.65 -10.80 -0.93
CA LEU A 176 -9.44 -10.75 -0.11
C LEU A 176 -8.16 -11.00 -0.91
N GLY A 177 -8.21 -11.11 -2.24
CA GLY A 177 -7.06 -11.03 -3.14
C GLY A 177 -6.50 -12.37 -3.62
N LEU A 178 -7.05 -13.51 -3.21
CA LEU A 178 -6.61 -14.82 -3.70
C LEU A 178 -7.30 -15.16 -5.03
N ASP A 179 -6.52 -15.33 -6.10
CA ASP A 179 -7.05 -15.70 -7.42
C ASP A 179 -7.78 -17.06 -7.40
N THR A 180 -8.85 -17.15 -8.18
CA THR A 180 -9.75 -18.33 -8.22
C THR A 180 -9.05 -19.64 -8.54
N LYS A 181 -7.96 -19.61 -9.32
CA LYS A 181 -7.17 -20.80 -9.65
C LYS A 181 -6.52 -21.48 -8.44
N TYR A 182 -6.38 -20.78 -7.32
CA TYR A 182 -5.74 -21.31 -6.09
C TYR A 182 -6.76 -21.79 -5.06
N HIS A 183 -8.05 -21.60 -5.32
CA HIS A 183 -9.11 -21.87 -4.35
C HIS A 183 -9.27 -23.35 -4.00
N ASP A 184 -8.86 -24.25 -4.89
CA ASP A 184 -8.93 -25.70 -4.68
C ASP A 184 -7.70 -26.28 -3.97
N ASP A 185 -6.61 -25.51 -3.83
CA ASP A 185 -5.43 -25.90 -3.06
C ASP A 185 -5.62 -25.48 -1.60
N LEU A 186 -6.17 -26.39 -0.78
CA LEU A 186 -6.50 -26.11 0.61
C LEU A 186 -5.25 -25.82 1.47
N SER A 187 -4.08 -26.34 1.11
CA SER A 187 -2.82 -26.04 1.80
C SER A 187 -2.37 -24.61 1.52
N LEU A 188 -2.49 -24.15 0.27
CA LEU A 188 -2.25 -22.76 -0.10
C LEU A 188 -3.27 -21.83 0.54
N VAL A 189 -4.56 -22.19 0.53
CA VAL A 189 -5.61 -21.42 1.20
C VAL A 189 -5.30 -21.26 2.69
N GLN A 190 -4.90 -22.31 3.40
CA GLN A 190 -4.50 -22.22 4.81
C GLN A 190 -3.29 -21.31 5.04
N ASN A 191 -2.29 -21.38 4.16
CA ASN A 191 -1.15 -20.45 4.19
C ASN A 191 -1.61 -19.00 3.97
N TYR A 192 -2.54 -18.77 3.05
CA TYR A 192 -3.11 -17.46 2.76
C TYR A 192 -3.94 -16.94 3.94
N ILE A 193 -4.72 -17.79 4.61
CA ILE A 193 -5.46 -17.44 5.82
C ILE A 193 -4.50 -17.01 6.94
N ARG A 194 -3.40 -17.74 7.16
CA ARG A 194 -2.36 -17.35 8.13
C ARG A 194 -1.74 -15.99 7.80
N PHE A 195 -1.59 -15.71 6.51
CA PHE A 195 -1.17 -14.40 6.04
C PHE A 195 -2.22 -13.34 6.39
N LEU A 196 -3.50 -13.54 6.04
CA LEU A 196 -4.59 -12.60 6.36
C LEU A 196 -4.71 -12.33 7.87
N GLN A 197 -4.53 -13.35 8.71
CA GLN A 197 -4.54 -13.21 10.17
C GLN A 197 -3.46 -12.27 10.71
N ARG A 198 -2.37 -12.05 9.96
CA ARG A 198 -1.29 -11.11 10.33
C ARG A 198 -1.49 -9.71 9.75
N GLU A 199 -2.31 -9.59 8.70
CA GLU A 199 -2.46 -8.34 7.94
C GLU A 199 -3.70 -7.55 8.36
N PHE A 200 -4.75 -8.21 8.85
CA PHE A 200 -5.99 -7.57 9.28
C PHE A 200 -6.04 -7.46 10.80
N ASP A 201 -6.23 -6.25 11.31
CA ASP A 201 -6.38 -5.98 12.75
C ASP A 201 -7.67 -6.58 13.31
N VAL A 202 -8.77 -6.50 12.55
CA VAL A 202 -10.10 -7.03 12.91
C VAL A 202 -10.78 -7.57 11.65
N VAL A 203 -11.33 -8.80 11.74
CA VAL A 203 -12.22 -9.37 10.73
C VAL A 203 -13.58 -9.61 11.36
N MET A 204 -14.62 -8.98 10.82
CA MET A 204 -15.98 -9.03 11.35
C MET A 204 -16.79 -10.15 10.69
N LEU A 205 -17.73 -10.73 11.45
CA LEU A 205 -18.60 -11.81 10.98
C LEU A 205 -20.06 -11.39 11.04
N MET A 206 -20.83 -11.69 9.99
CA MET A 206 -22.22 -11.26 9.86
C MET A 206 -23.14 -11.95 10.88
N GLU A 207 -22.84 -13.19 11.24
CA GLU A 207 -23.54 -14.00 12.24
C GLU A 207 -23.34 -13.47 13.67
N TYR A 208 -22.24 -12.73 13.89
CA TYR A 208 -21.83 -12.15 15.17
C TYR A 208 -21.61 -10.64 15.00
N PHE A 209 -22.53 -9.98 14.28
CA PHE A 209 -22.34 -8.61 13.82
C PHE A 209 -22.26 -7.61 14.98
N ASP A 210 -23.12 -7.77 15.99
CA ASP A 210 -23.13 -6.89 17.16
C ASP A 210 -21.83 -7.05 17.97
N GLU A 211 -21.40 -8.30 18.19
CA GLU A 211 -20.13 -8.61 18.86
C GLU A 211 -18.93 -8.05 18.09
N SER A 212 -18.95 -8.20 16.76
CA SER A 212 -17.92 -7.69 15.86
C SER A 212 -17.80 -6.16 15.94
N LEU A 213 -18.92 -5.44 16.03
CA LEU A 213 -18.92 -3.98 16.15
C LEU A 213 -18.46 -3.50 17.51
N VAL A 214 -18.84 -4.19 18.60
CA VAL A 214 -18.36 -3.86 19.95
C VAL A 214 -16.85 -4.10 20.05
N LEU A 215 -16.34 -5.18 19.47
CA LEU A 215 -14.90 -5.43 19.38
C LEU A 215 -14.20 -4.34 18.58
N LEU A 216 -14.74 -3.98 17.40
CA LEU A 216 -14.22 -2.88 16.57
C LEU A 216 -14.16 -1.57 17.36
N LYS A 217 -15.23 -1.24 18.09
CA LYS A 217 -15.30 -0.05 18.96
C LYS A 217 -14.16 -0.02 19.96
N ARG A 218 -13.84 -1.16 20.59
CA ARG A 218 -12.79 -1.22 21.60
C ARG A 218 -11.41 -1.10 20.96
N ARG A 219 -11.18 -1.80 19.84
CA ARG A 219 -9.90 -1.76 19.10
C ARG A 219 -9.60 -0.41 18.46
N LEU A 220 -10.62 0.34 18.04
CA LEU A 220 -10.47 1.68 17.47
C LEU A 220 -10.69 2.81 18.48
N CYS A 221 -11.02 2.48 19.74
CA CYS A 221 -11.33 3.43 20.80
C CYS A 221 -12.44 4.43 20.43
N TRP A 222 -13.53 3.88 19.92
CA TRP A 222 -14.73 4.60 19.53
C TRP A 222 -15.77 4.63 20.65
N LYS A 223 -16.81 5.46 20.49
CA LYS A 223 -17.97 5.47 21.38
C LYS A 223 -19.01 4.45 20.90
N ILE A 224 -19.93 4.05 21.78
CA ILE A 224 -21.05 3.17 21.39
C ILE A 224 -21.92 3.88 20.33
N ASP A 225 -22.12 5.19 20.46
CA ASP A 225 -22.86 6.00 19.49
C ASP A 225 -22.26 5.96 18.07
N ASP A 226 -20.94 5.80 17.94
CA ASP A 226 -20.25 5.72 16.64
C ASP A 226 -20.63 4.44 15.88
N ILE A 227 -20.99 3.35 16.58
CA ILE A 227 -21.24 2.02 15.99
C ILE A 227 -22.72 1.65 15.86
N LEU A 228 -23.65 2.48 16.32
CA LEU A 228 -25.10 2.24 16.16
C LEU A 228 -25.49 2.18 14.68
N TYR A 229 -26.37 1.26 14.27
CA TYR A 229 -26.62 1.02 12.84
C TYR A 229 -28.07 0.65 12.51
N PHE A 230 -28.46 0.79 11.24
CA PHE A 230 -29.64 0.13 10.69
C PHE A 230 -29.21 -0.83 9.58
N LYS A 231 -29.91 -1.97 9.44
CA LYS A 231 -29.53 -3.00 8.47
C LYS A 231 -29.81 -2.51 7.05
N LEU A 232 -28.78 -2.13 6.32
CA LEU A 232 -28.91 -1.71 4.93
C LEU A 232 -28.84 -2.92 4.00
N ASN A 233 -29.55 -2.85 2.87
CA ASN A 233 -29.55 -3.87 1.82
C ASN A 233 -30.02 -5.27 2.27
N GLU A 234 -30.88 -5.33 3.28
CA GLU A 234 -31.49 -6.57 3.74
C GLU A 234 -32.49 -7.10 2.70
N ARG A 235 -32.35 -8.38 2.31
CA ARG A 235 -33.30 -9.05 1.41
C ARG A 235 -34.69 -9.09 2.02
N ARG A 236 -35.72 -8.96 1.16
CA ARG A 236 -37.11 -9.18 1.57
C ARG A 236 -37.28 -10.63 2.02
N ASP A 237 -38.22 -10.87 2.93
CA ASP A 237 -38.48 -12.23 3.41
C ASP A 237 -38.95 -13.16 2.29
N THR A 238 -39.66 -12.63 1.29
CA THR A 238 -40.06 -13.35 0.07
C THR A 238 -38.89 -13.77 -0.83
N ASP A 239 -37.71 -13.12 -0.70
CA ASP A 239 -36.51 -13.45 -1.47
C ASP A 239 -35.57 -14.41 -0.70
N LYS A 240 -35.95 -14.81 0.53
CA LYS A 240 -35.20 -15.77 1.35
C LYS A 240 -35.73 -17.17 1.09
N GLN A 241 -34.82 -18.10 0.83
CA GLN A 241 -35.15 -19.51 0.65
C GLN A 241 -34.64 -20.31 1.83
N ASN A 242 -35.46 -21.24 2.32
CA ASN A 242 -35.03 -22.24 3.29
C ASN A 242 -34.27 -23.34 2.56
N LEU A 243 -32.98 -23.47 2.87
CA LEU A 243 -32.11 -24.50 2.28
C LEU A 243 -32.16 -25.77 3.14
N SER A 244 -32.36 -26.93 2.49
CA SER A 244 -32.21 -28.24 3.11
C SER A 244 -30.75 -28.49 3.52
N ASN A 245 -30.52 -29.44 4.44
CA ASN A 245 -29.18 -29.77 4.91
C ASN A 245 -28.28 -30.30 3.78
N ASP A 246 -28.80 -31.16 2.90
CA ASP A 246 -28.08 -31.66 1.72
C ASP A 246 -27.60 -30.53 0.80
N VAL A 247 -28.45 -29.53 0.54
CA VAL A 247 -28.07 -28.38 -0.28
C VAL A 247 -27.01 -27.53 0.42
N ARG A 248 -27.11 -27.35 1.74
CA ARG A 248 -26.11 -26.60 2.53
C ARG A 248 -24.74 -27.29 2.45
N GLU A 249 -24.68 -28.60 2.62
CA GLU A 249 -23.42 -29.36 2.52
C GLU A 249 -22.79 -29.25 1.13
N LYS A 250 -23.60 -29.30 0.07
CA LYS A 250 -23.13 -29.08 -1.31
C LYS A 250 -22.54 -27.69 -1.50
N ILE A 251 -23.15 -26.66 -0.93
CA ILE A 251 -22.65 -25.27 -0.99
C ILE A 251 -21.32 -25.13 -0.21
N VAL A 252 -21.24 -25.72 0.98
CA VAL A 252 -20.02 -25.72 1.80
C VAL A 252 -18.89 -26.44 1.08
N LYS A 253 -19.16 -27.61 0.48
CA LYS A 253 -18.18 -28.35 -0.31
C LYS A 253 -17.70 -27.55 -1.53
N TRP A 254 -18.60 -26.87 -2.24
CA TRP A 254 -18.26 -26.03 -3.38
C TRP A 254 -17.40 -24.81 -2.98
N ASN A 255 -17.67 -24.24 -1.81
CA ASN A 255 -16.96 -23.08 -1.25
C ASN A 255 -16.04 -23.46 -0.08
N SER A 256 -15.31 -24.58 -0.22
CA SER A 256 -14.48 -25.13 0.84
C SER A 256 -13.38 -24.17 1.34
N GLY A 257 -12.86 -23.31 0.45
CA GLY A 257 -11.87 -22.29 0.81
C GLY A 257 -12.46 -21.18 1.69
N ASP A 258 -13.66 -20.70 1.36
CA ASP A 258 -14.38 -19.71 2.17
C ASP A 258 -14.87 -20.32 3.50
N GLU A 259 -15.23 -21.60 3.52
CA GLU A 259 -15.54 -22.32 4.76
C GLU A 259 -14.33 -22.39 5.70
N LEU A 260 -13.14 -22.70 5.16
CA LEU A 260 -11.88 -22.68 5.93
C LEU A 260 -11.58 -21.28 6.47
N LEU A 261 -11.74 -20.26 5.62
CA LEU A 261 -11.55 -18.85 5.97
C LEU A 261 -12.50 -18.45 7.11
N TYR A 262 -13.79 -18.74 6.97
CA TYR A 262 -14.82 -18.41 7.95
C TYR A 262 -14.53 -19.06 9.30
N ASN A 263 -14.24 -20.36 9.33
CA ASN A 263 -13.95 -21.08 10.56
C ASN A 263 -12.68 -20.58 11.27
N ALA A 264 -11.64 -20.21 10.51
CA ALA A 264 -10.42 -19.64 11.07
C ALA A 264 -10.69 -18.27 11.73
N PHE A 265 -11.41 -17.38 11.05
CA PHE A 265 -11.71 -16.06 11.59
C PHE A 265 -12.82 -16.06 12.65
N LYS A 266 -13.74 -17.03 12.64
CA LYS A 266 -14.68 -17.26 13.75
C LYS A 266 -13.95 -17.59 15.03
N ARG A 267 -12.98 -18.50 14.97
CA ARG A 267 -12.14 -18.81 16.14
C ARG A 267 -11.38 -17.57 16.60
N LYS A 268 -10.73 -16.87 15.68
CA LYS A 268 -9.96 -15.66 15.98
C LYS A 268 -10.82 -14.55 16.61
N LEU A 269 -12.06 -14.35 16.13
CA LEU A 269 -12.99 -13.39 16.71
C LEU A 269 -13.27 -13.70 18.18
N TRP A 270 -13.59 -14.96 18.49
CA TRP A 270 -13.88 -15.38 19.87
C TRP A 270 -12.65 -15.37 20.77
N GLU A 271 -11.46 -15.67 20.24
CA GLU A 271 -10.19 -15.46 20.94
C GLU A 271 -10.02 -13.99 21.32
N MET A 272 -10.22 -13.07 20.36
CA MET A 272 -10.11 -11.63 20.61
C MET A 272 -11.17 -11.12 21.59
N ILE A 273 -12.41 -11.62 21.53
CA ILE A 273 -13.45 -11.26 22.50
C ILE A 273 -13.08 -11.76 23.91
N ALA A 274 -12.53 -12.97 24.02
CA ALA A 274 -12.08 -13.50 25.30
C ALA A 274 -10.95 -12.66 25.92
N GLU A 275 -10.04 -12.12 25.10
CA GLU A 275 -8.97 -11.20 25.52
C GLU A 275 -9.51 -9.87 26.12
N GLU A 276 -10.69 -9.40 25.69
CA GLU A 276 -11.29 -8.14 26.19
C GLU A 276 -11.86 -8.27 27.62
N GLY A 277 -12.09 -9.49 28.10
CA GLY A 277 -12.64 -9.78 29.43
C GLY A 277 -14.16 -9.52 29.57
N PRO A 278 -14.71 -9.66 30.79
CA PRO A 278 -16.16 -9.64 31.03
C PRO A 278 -16.83 -8.30 30.75
N ASP A 279 -16.07 -7.19 30.81
CA ASP A 279 -16.60 -5.85 30.51
C ASP A 279 -17.04 -5.70 29.05
N PHE A 280 -16.54 -6.54 28.14
CA PHE A 280 -17.04 -6.61 26.77
C PHE A 280 -18.55 -6.87 26.71
N PHE A 281 -19.07 -7.79 27.54
CA PHE A 281 -20.48 -8.15 27.52
C PHE A 281 -21.37 -7.07 28.15
N LYS A 282 -20.81 -6.22 29.03
CA LYS A 282 -21.49 -5.02 29.52
C LYS A 282 -21.65 -4.00 28.38
N ASP A 283 -20.57 -3.72 27.65
CA ASP A 283 -20.60 -2.86 26.45
C ASP A 283 -21.61 -3.39 25.41
N LEU A 284 -21.66 -4.72 25.21
CA LEU A 284 -22.60 -5.37 24.28
C LEU A 284 -24.06 -5.20 24.70
N ALA A 285 -24.36 -5.34 25.99
CA ALA A 285 -25.72 -5.13 26.51
C ALA A 285 -26.17 -3.67 26.36
N ILE A 286 -25.28 -2.72 26.67
CA ILE A 286 -25.52 -1.28 26.49
C ILE A 286 -25.74 -0.97 25.01
N PHE A 287 -24.88 -1.46 24.13
CA PHE A 287 -24.98 -1.29 22.68
C PHE A 287 -26.33 -1.78 22.15
N ARG A 288 -26.76 -3.00 22.51
CA ARG A 288 -28.05 -3.56 22.06
C ARG A 288 -29.25 -2.75 22.55
N ARG A 289 -29.19 -2.25 23.79
CA ARG A 289 -30.22 -1.39 24.36
C ARG A 289 -30.32 -0.06 23.61
N GLN A 290 -29.19 0.63 23.41
CA GLN A 290 -29.15 1.91 22.68
C GLN A 290 -29.57 1.74 21.23
N LEU A 291 -29.16 0.65 20.57
CA LEU A 291 -29.58 0.31 19.21
C LEU A 291 -31.11 0.15 19.11
N LYS A 292 -31.73 -0.55 20.08
CA LYS A 292 -33.20 -0.66 20.16
C LYS A 292 -33.85 0.71 20.33
N CYS A 293 -33.35 1.54 21.24
CA CYS A 293 -33.88 2.88 21.49
C CYS A 293 -33.79 3.78 20.25
N VAL A 294 -32.62 3.87 19.61
CA VAL A 294 -32.43 4.69 18.41
C VAL A 294 -33.34 4.22 17.27
N LYS A 295 -33.55 2.92 17.10
CA LYS A 295 -34.49 2.39 16.11
C LYS A 295 -35.93 2.84 16.37
N MET A 296 -36.40 2.74 17.62
CA MET A 296 -37.76 3.16 17.98
C MET A 296 -37.97 4.66 17.85
N THR A 297 -36.94 5.46 18.13
CA THR A 297 -37.02 6.92 18.03
C THR A 297 -36.94 7.39 16.58
N CYS A 298 -36.04 6.83 15.77
CA CYS A 298 -35.81 7.26 14.39
C CYS A 298 -36.87 6.78 13.39
N LEU A 299 -37.26 5.50 13.45
CA LEU A 299 -37.90 4.83 12.31
C LEU A 299 -39.41 4.70 12.46
N GLN A 300 -40.13 4.97 11.39
CA GLN A 300 -41.54 4.65 11.27
C GLN A 300 -41.74 3.12 11.18
N GLU A 301 -42.81 2.61 11.78
CA GLU A 301 -43.19 1.20 11.64
C GLU A 301 -43.81 0.97 10.26
N GLY A 302 -43.38 -0.09 9.57
CA GLY A 302 -43.88 -0.45 8.24
C GLY A 302 -42.92 -1.31 7.43
N ASN A 303 -43.43 -1.85 6.32
CA ASN A 303 -42.66 -2.64 5.35
C ASN A 303 -42.25 -1.77 4.16
N PHE A 304 -41.30 -0.88 4.40
CA PHE A 304 -40.79 0.01 3.35
C PHE A 304 -39.82 -0.73 2.44
N LEU A 305 -39.77 -0.33 1.17
CA LEU A 305 -38.85 -0.87 0.18
C LEU A 305 -37.95 0.25 -0.34
N THR A 306 -36.69 -0.09 -0.62
CA THR A 306 -35.73 0.81 -1.25
C THR A 306 -35.00 0.12 -2.39
N ARG A 307 -34.42 0.91 -3.29
CA ARG A 307 -33.61 0.44 -4.43
C ARG A 307 -32.16 0.85 -4.24
N PRO A 308 -31.28 -0.05 -3.78
CA PRO A 308 -29.89 0.30 -3.51
C PRO A 308 -29.00 0.30 -4.76
N TYR A 309 -29.34 -0.54 -5.74
CA TYR A 309 -28.66 -0.66 -7.03
C TYR A 309 -29.72 -0.87 -8.12
N ALA A 310 -29.43 -0.46 -9.36
CA ALA A 310 -30.37 -0.56 -10.47
C ALA A 310 -30.96 -1.98 -10.60
N GLY A 311 -32.26 -2.12 -10.31
CA GLY A 311 -33.07 -3.28 -10.69
C GLY A 311 -33.60 -4.22 -9.58
N ARG A 312 -33.26 -4.06 -8.28
CA ARG A 312 -33.84 -4.91 -7.22
C ARG A 312 -34.35 -4.12 -6.00
N LEU A 313 -35.50 -4.53 -5.47
CA LEU A 313 -36.10 -4.00 -4.25
C LEU A 313 -35.56 -4.75 -3.03
N VAL A 314 -35.16 -4.00 -2.00
CA VAL A 314 -34.73 -4.52 -0.69
C VAL A 314 -35.52 -3.82 0.42
N ARG A 315 -35.39 -4.29 1.65
CA ARG A 315 -36.02 -3.63 2.80
C ARG A 315 -35.45 -2.21 2.97
N GLY A 316 -36.34 -1.24 3.10
CA GLY A 316 -36.03 0.17 3.34
C GLY A 316 -36.54 0.67 4.69
N TYR A 317 -36.29 1.94 4.96
CA TYR A 317 -36.70 2.62 6.19
C TYR A 317 -37.22 4.02 5.86
N VAL A 318 -38.13 4.53 6.69
CA VAL A 318 -38.63 5.91 6.66
C VAL A 318 -38.42 6.52 8.04
N VAL A 319 -37.86 7.73 8.09
CA VAL A 319 -37.65 8.49 9.32
C VAL A 319 -38.97 9.12 9.77
N LYS A 320 -39.26 9.12 11.06
CA LYS A 320 -40.46 9.76 11.62
C LYS A 320 -40.47 11.27 11.35
N ALA A 321 -41.63 11.82 10.99
CA ALA A 321 -41.78 13.25 10.71
C ALA A 321 -41.73 14.15 11.97
N ASN A 322 -42.14 13.63 13.14
CA ASN A 322 -42.26 14.41 14.37
C ASN A 322 -41.06 14.21 15.32
N ILE A 323 -39.85 14.49 14.83
CA ILE A 323 -38.61 14.46 15.63
C ILE A 323 -37.83 15.76 15.42
N SER A 324 -36.93 16.10 16.36
CA SER A 324 -36.13 17.34 16.26
C SER A 324 -35.25 17.34 15.01
N LYS A 325 -34.91 18.54 14.50
CA LYS A 325 -34.09 18.71 13.29
C LYS A 325 -32.76 17.95 13.36
N SER A 326 -32.01 18.12 14.45
CA SER A 326 -30.73 17.43 14.69
C SER A 326 -30.89 15.90 14.72
N LEU A 327 -31.98 15.40 15.32
CA LEU A 327 -32.24 13.97 15.35
C LEU A 327 -32.65 13.45 13.97
N ASN A 328 -33.45 14.20 13.22
CA ASN A 328 -33.82 13.88 11.85
C ASN A 328 -32.59 13.74 10.93
N GLU A 329 -31.65 14.69 11.02
CA GLU A 329 -30.39 14.63 10.26
C GLU A 329 -29.57 13.38 10.61
N SER A 330 -29.42 13.06 11.90
CA SER A 330 -28.71 11.85 12.36
C SER A 330 -29.39 10.56 11.90
N CYS A 331 -30.72 10.45 12.09
CA CYS A 331 -31.51 9.30 11.65
C CYS A 331 -31.48 9.12 10.12
N SER A 332 -31.57 10.21 9.37
CA SER A 332 -31.51 10.21 7.90
C SER A 332 -30.15 9.72 7.40
N ARG A 333 -29.06 10.14 8.05
CA ARG A 333 -27.70 9.63 7.77
C ARG A 333 -27.58 8.12 8.04
N MET A 334 -28.24 7.59 9.07
CA MET A 334 -28.22 6.14 9.38
C MET A 334 -28.92 5.25 8.36
N ILE A 335 -29.89 5.78 7.60
CA ILE A 335 -30.60 5.02 6.55
C ILE A 335 -30.01 5.24 5.16
N MET A 336 -28.98 6.09 5.03
CA MET A 336 -28.36 6.45 3.76
C MET A 336 -27.47 5.32 3.22
N ASN A 337 -27.69 4.93 1.96
CA ASN A 337 -26.89 3.92 1.26
C ASN A 337 -25.54 4.49 0.78
N GLU A 338 -24.66 3.59 0.34
CA GLU A 338 -23.27 3.93 -0.04
C GLU A 338 -23.17 4.93 -1.21
N ILE A 339 -24.04 4.81 -2.23
CA ILE A 339 -24.02 5.71 -3.40
C ILE A 339 -24.36 7.15 -3.02
N PRO A 340 -25.49 7.44 -2.33
CA PRO A 340 -25.76 8.79 -1.83
C PRO A 340 -24.66 9.37 -0.94
N TYR A 341 -24.03 8.54 -0.09
CA TYR A 341 -22.91 8.99 0.74
C TYR A 341 -21.67 9.36 -0.08
N LEU A 342 -21.37 8.59 -1.13
CA LEU A 342 -20.30 8.90 -2.06
C LEU A 342 -20.54 10.25 -2.75
N ASP A 343 -21.76 10.52 -3.17
CA ASP A 343 -22.12 11.78 -3.83
C ASP A 343 -22.05 12.95 -2.83
N TYR A 344 -22.55 12.78 -1.61
CA TYR A 344 -22.40 13.74 -0.51
C TYR A 344 -20.91 14.09 -0.23
N HIS A 345 -20.04 13.09 -0.15
CA HIS A 345 -18.61 13.31 0.06
C HIS A 345 -17.95 14.02 -1.13
N ARG A 346 -18.38 13.75 -2.37
CA ARG A 346 -17.90 14.47 -3.56
C ARG A 346 -18.30 15.94 -3.50
N GLU A 347 -19.54 16.24 -3.18
CA GLU A 347 -20.05 17.61 -3.05
C GLU A 347 -19.27 18.38 -1.98
N LYS A 348 -19.08 17.78 -0.80
CA LYS A 348 -18.28 18.36 0.29
C LYS A 348 -16.84 18.63 -0.12
N LEU A 349 -16.18 17.66 -0.76
CA LEU A 349 -14.81 17.84 -1.29
C LEU A 349 -14.74 18.95 -2.34
N THR A 350 -15.75 19.08 -3.21
CA THR A 350 -15.78 20.14 -4.23
C THR A 350 -15.89 21.51 -3.58
N SER A 351 -16.74 21.65 -2.54
CA SER A 351 -16.87 22.89 -1.78
C SER A 351 -15.61 23.26 -0.97
N GLU A 352 -14.91 22.28 -0.40
CA GLU A 352 -13.65 22.48 0.31
C GLU A 352 -12.48 22.77 -0.65
N GLN A 353 -12.48 22.15 -1.84
CA GLN A 353 -11.56 22.49 -2.93
C GLN A 353 -11.84 23.89 -3.49
N GLU A 354 -13.10 24.29 -3.60
CA GLU A 354 -13.53 25.63 -4.04
C GLU A 354 -13.08 26.70 -3.04
N LEU A 355 -13.27 26.47 -1.74
CA LEU A 355 -12.73 27.30 -0.65
C LEU A 355 -11.19 27.34 -0.61
N SER A 356 -10.53 26.23 -0.96
CA SER A 356 -9.07 26.18 -1.12
C SER A 356 -8.57 26.82 -2.43
N SER A 357 -9.43 26.92 -3.45
CA SER A 357 -9.10 27.45 -4.78
C SER A 357 -9.39 28.94 -4.93
N MET A 358 -10.14 29.56 -4.00
CA MET A 358 -10.26 31.02 -3.86
C MET A 358 -9.00 31.69 -3.27
N ASN A 359 -7.91 30.95 -3.08
CA ASN A 359 -6.60 31.47 -2.65
C ASN A 359 -5.45 30.96 -3.53
N TRP A 360 -5.67 30.79 -4.84
CA TRP A 360 -4.61 30.38 -5.77
C TRP A 360 -4.46 31.20 -7.07
N GLU A 361 -4.98 32.43 -7.12
CA GLU A 361 -4.67 33.37 -8.22
C GLU A 361 -4.15 34.71 -7.70
N SER A 362 -3.09 34.69 -6.86
CA SER A 362 -2.25 35.88 -6.62
C SER A 362 -0.90 35.60 -5.96
N LEU A 363 -0.21 34.51 -6.30
CA LEU A 363 1.16 34.26 -5.81
C LEU A 363 2.06 33.64 -6.89
N ASP A 364 2.13 34.32 -8.03
CA ASP A 364 3.23 34.14 -8.98
C ASP A 364 4.09 35.41 -9.02
N SER A 365 4.79 35.65 -7.91
CA SER A 365 6.00 36.52 -7.84
C SER A 365 6.65 36.51 -6.45
N GLN A 366 6.71 35.36 -5.76
CA GLN A 366 7.57 35.19 -4.58
C GLN A 366 8.36 33.88 -4.72
N PRO A 367 9.67 33.87 -4.43
CA PRO A 367 10.52 32.71 -4.66
C PRO A 367 10.07 31.56 -3.75
N ARG A 368 9.70 30.42 -4.35
CA ARG A 368 9.46 29.17 -3.58
C ARG A 368 10.72 28.88 -2.76
N LEU A 369 10.58 28.84 -1.44
CA LEU A 369 11.57 28.21 -0.56
C LEU A 369 11.70 26.74 -0.99
N CYS A 370 12.79 26.43 -1.69
CA CYS A 370 13.11 25.12 -2.22
C CYS A 370 13.62 24.25 -1.07
N GLU A 371 12.85 23.26 -0.61
CA GLU A 371 13.30 22.35 0.45
C GLU A 371 14.18 21.21 -0.10
N PRO A 372 15.36 20.94 0.49
CA PRO A 372 16.23 19.85 0.07
C PRO A 372 15.54 18.49 0.12
N VAL A 373 15.57 17.77 -1.01
CA VAL A 373 15.00 16.41 -1.11
C VAL A 373 15.80 15.43 -0.24
N ARG A 374 15.11 14.74 0.67
CA ARG A 374 15.70 13.79 1.64
C ARG A 374 15.40 12.32 1.36
N ASN A 375 14.26 12.01 0.72
CA ASN A 375 13.86 10.64 0.44
C ASN A 375 14.13 10.26 -1.02
N ILE A 376 15.06 9.34 -1.25
CA ILE A 376 15.64 9.07 -2.55
C ILE A 376 15.79 7.57 -2.76
N LEU A 377 15.13 7.07 -3.81
CA LEU A 377 15.42 5.75 -4.34
C LEU A 377 16.34 5.92 -5.55
N PHE A 378 17.63 5.62 -5.38
CA PHE A 378 18.57 5.48 -6.48
C PHE A 378 18.69 4.01 -6.87
N LEU A 379 18.07 3.66 -8.01
CA LEU A 379 18.22 2.33 -8.55
C LEU A 379 19.55 2.22 -9.29
N LYS A 380 20.50 1.57 -8.64
CA LYS A 380 21.87 1.44 -9.12
C LYS A 380 22.00 0.41 -10.24
N THR A 381 22.38 0.86 -11.44
CA THR A 381 22.64 0.01 -12.62
C THR A 381 24.12 -0.38 -12.75
N HIS A 382 24.43 -1.50 -13.39
CA HIS A 382 25.79 -2.02 -13.51
C HIS A 382 26.63 -1.29 -14.56
N LYS A 383 27.87 -0.93 -14.19
CA LYS A 383 28.92 -0.36 -15.09
C LYS A 383 28.59 0.98 -15.76
N THR A 384 27.72 1.76 -15.11
CA THR A 384 27.23 3.08 -15.54
C THR A 384 27.82 4.26 -14.76
N GLY A 385 28.91 4.06 -14.00
CA GLY A 385 29.43 5.08 -13.07
C GLY A 385 28.62 5.24 -11.78
N SER A 386 27.65 4.35 -11.57
CA SER A 386 26.71 4.37 -10.45
C SER A 386 27.35 4.30 -9.06
N SER A 387 28.58 3.79 -8.91
CA SER A 387 29.33 3.84 -7.64
C SER A 387 29.63 5.27 -7.17
N THR A 388 29.87 6.19 -8.10
CA THR A 388 30.09 7.60 -7.79
C THR A 388 28.82 8.25 -7.26
N ILE A 389 27.66 7.97 -7.87
CA ILE A 389 26.35 8.42 -7.37
C ILE A 389 26.05 7.81 -5.99
N THR A 390 26.31 6.52 -5.80
CA THR A 390 26.16 5.88 -4.48
C THR A 390 27.03 6.57 -3.42
N ASN A 391 28.27 6.97 -3.74
CA ASN A 391 29.11 7.74 -2.82
C ASN A 391 28.50 9.12 -2.48
N ILE A 392 28.03 9.86 -3.49
CA ILE A 392 27.31 11.14 -3.30
C ILE A 392 26.15 10.95 -2.33
N LEU A 393 25.30 9.94 -2.55
CA LEU A 393 24.12 9.70 -1.73
C LEU A 393 24.45 9.24 -0.30
N ASN A 394 25.48 8.42 -0.11
CA ASN A 394 25.93 8.04 1.24
C ASN A 394 26.48 9.26 2.01
N ARG A 395 27.24 10.14 1.34
CA ARG A 395 27.74 11.39 1.96
C ARG A 395 26.61 12.36 2.28
N TYR A 396 25.67 12.55 1.36
CA TYR A 396 24.49 13.39 1.57
C TYR A 396 23.65 12.86 2.74
N GLY A 397 23.41 11.54 2.78
CA GLY A 397 22.68 10.91 3.87
C GLY A 397 23.39 11.03 5.21
N ASP A 398 24.72 10.84 5.25
CA ASP A 398 25.48 11.01 6.47
C ASP A 398 25.49 12.47 6.98
N LYS A 399 25.67 13.44 6.08
CA LYS A 399 25.68 14.88 6.40
C LYS A 399 24.35 15.37 6.98
N ASN A 400 23.24 14.76 6.56
CA ASN A 400 21.89 15.17 6.95
C ASN A 400 21.20 14.16 7.90
N ASP A 401 21.98 13.25 8.50
CA ASP A 401 21.51 12.20 9.42
C ASP A 401 20.31 11.37 8.90
N LEU A 402 20.35 11.06 7.61
CA LEU A 402 19.34 10.27 6.92
C LEU A 402 19.62 8.76 7.03
N ILE A 403 18.55 7.98 7.06
CA ILE A 403 18.61 6.51 7.17
C ILE A 403 18.91 5.92 5.79
N ILE A 404 20.11 5.34 5.65
CA ILE A 404 20.48 4.53 4.48
C ILE A 404 19.90 3.12 4.62
N THR A 405 19.25 2.65 3.56
CA THR A 405 18.75 1.28 3.44
C THR A 405 19.92 0.34 3.22
N LEU A 406 20.08 -0.66 4.09
CA LEU A 406 21.20 -1.61 4.03
C LEU A 406 20.69 -3.04 3.76
N PRO A 407 21.41 -3.83 2.95
CA PRO A 407 21.08 -5.25 2.71
C PRO A 407 21.47 -6.16 3.88
N VAL A 408 20.70 -7.22 4.18
CA VAL A 408 20.89 -8.08 5.37
C VAL A 408 22.21 -8.86 5.40
N LYS A 409 22.63 -9.47 4.28
CA LYS A 409 23.75 -10.46 4.27
C LYS A 409 24.87 -10.19 3.28
N SER A 410 24.80 -9.10 2.50
CA SER A 410 25.71 -8.83 1.38
C SER A 410 25.90 -7.33 1.17
N PHE A 411 26.54 -6.92 0.06
CA PHE A 411 26.58 -5.55 -0.47
C PHE A 411 25.43 -5.27 -1.47
N LEU A 412 24.71 -6.33 -1.85
CA LEU A 412 23.61 -6.33 -2.81
C LEU A 412 22.31 -6.71 -2.11
N PHE A 413 21.18 -6.16 -2.55
CA PHE A 413 19.83 -6.59 -2.13
C PHE A 413 19.40 -7.87 -2.85
N HIS A 414 20.19 -8.94 -2.69
CA HIS A 414 19.96 -10.26 -3.31
C HIS A 414 19.77 -10.24 -4.84
N TRP A 415 20.35 -9.25 -5.53
CA TRP A 415 20.47 -9.28 -6.99
C TRP A 415 21.12 -10.61 -7.41
N PRO A 416 20.58 -11.34 -8.42
CA PRO A 416 19.70 -10.89 -9.50
C PRO A 416 18.20 -11.05 -9.23
N SER A 417 17.80 -11.48 -8.03
CA SER A 417 16.38 -11.58 -7.69
C SER A 417 15.74 -10.20 -7.65
N SER A 418 14.49 -10.08 -8.12
CA SER A 418 13.69 -8.87 -7.96
C SER A 418 13.60 -8.50 -6.48
N PHE A 419 13.79 -7.22 -6.17
CA PHE A 419 13.86 -6.72 -4.79
C PHE A 419 12.66 -7.15 -3.93
N ARG A 420 12.91 -7.45 -2.66
CA ARG A 420 11.91 -7.82 -1.65
C ARG A 420 12.26 -7.14 -0.32
N LEU A 421 11.25 -6.86 0.49
CA LEU A 421 11.44 -6.24 1.82
C LEU A 421 12.32 -7.09 2.74
N SER A 422 12.28 -8.42 2.61
CA SER A 422 13.13 -9.35 3.37
C SER A 422 14.63 -9.20 3.10
N PHE A 423 15.03 -8.44 2.06
CA PHE A 423 16.42 -8.18 1.75
C PHE A 423 16.99 -6.97 2.50
N VAL A 424 16.11 -6.19 3.16
CA VAL A 424 16.45 -4.96 3.87
C VAL A 424 16.68 -5.25 5.34
N GLU A 425 17.78 -4.74 5.90
CA GLU A 425 18.01 -4.74 7.34
C GLU A 425 16.93 -3.92 8.06
N SER A 426 16.48 -4.39 9.22
CA SER A 426 15.52 -3.67 10.05
C SER A 426 15.98 -2.22 10.30
N THR A 427 15.09 -1.28 10.04
CA THR A 427 15.24 0.14 10.39
C THR A 427 14.57 0.49 11.72
N TYR A 428 14.24 -0.54 12.53
CA TYR A 428 13.61 -0.40 13.85
C TYR A 428 12.33 0.45 13.82
N GLY A 429 11.47 0.21 12.82
CA GLY A 429 10.18 0.89 12.69
C GLY A 429 10.22 2.28 12.06
N ARG A 430 11.38 2.79 11.64
CA ARG A 430 11.49 4.07 10.92
C ARG A 430 11.54 3.85 9.41
N PRO A 431 10.83 4.64 8.59
CA PRO A 431 10.99 4.56 7.14
C PRO A 431 12.40 5.00 6.74
N PRO A 432 13.09 4.28 5.83
CA PRO A 432 14.39 4.71 5.35
C PRO A 432 14.26 5.95 4.45
N ASN A 433 15.36 6.68 4.32
CA ASN A 433 15.42 7.88 3.47
C ASN A 433 16.12 7.61 2.15
N ILE A 434 17.16 6.76 2.11
CA ILE A 434 17.93 6.55 0.89
C ILE A 434 18.10 5.06 0.59
N LEU A 435 17.87 4.66 -0.66
CA LEU A 435 18.31 3.38 -1.22
C LEU A 435 19.30 3.66 -2.34
N CYS A 436 20.52 3.14 -2.23
CA CYS A 436 21.58 3.41 -3.22
C CYS A 436 22.52 2.22 -3.49
N ASN A 437 22.21 1.04 -2.96
CA ASN A 437 22.94 -0.21 -3.23
C ASN A 437 22.28 -1.00 -4.38
N HIS A 438 23.03 -1.93 -4.97
CA HIS A 438 22.52 -2.75 -6.08
C HIS A 438 21.29 -3.57 -5.69
N ALA A 439 20.22 -3.37 -6.45
CA ALA A 439 18.97 -4.10 -6.39
C ALA A 439 18.45 -4.28 -7.82
N ARG A 440 17.66 -5.33 -8.07
CA ARG A 440 16.83 -5.41 -9.27
C ARG A 440 15.48 -4.75 -8.97
N TYR A 441 15.04 -3.84 -9.82
CA TYR A 441 13.81 -3.08 -9.60
C TYR A 441 12.62 -4.00 -9.33
N ASN A 442 11.78 -3.60 -8.38
CA ASN A 442 10.50 -4.22 -8.15
C ASN A 442 9.55 -3.16 -7.60
N LYS A 443 8.64 -2.68 -8.44
CA LYS A 443 7.74 -1.56 -8.16
C LYS A 443 7.08 -1.65 -6.78
N VAL A 444 6.54 -2.81 -6.42
CA VAL A 444 5.67 -2.90 -5.24
C VAL A 444 6.43 -2.75 -3.92
N PRO A 445 7.41 -3.60 -3.58
CA PRO A 445 8.17 -3.42 -2.34
C PRO A 445 9.00 -2.13 -2.35
N MET A 446 9.45 -1.65 -3.52
CA MET A 446 10.18 -0.38 -3.58
C MET A 446 9.27 0.83 -3.33
N ASN A 447 8.10 0.92 -3.95
CA ASN A 447 7.15 2.02 -3.72
C ASN A 447 6.50 1.95 -2.33
N TRP A 448 6.44 0.77 -1.71
CA TRP A 448 6.06 0.65 -0.31
C TRP A 448 7.13 1.24 0.61
N LEU A 449 8.40 0.93 0.35
CA LEU A 449 9.52 1.41 1.16
C LEU A 449 9.84 2.89 0.90
N PHE A 450 9.58 3.36 -0.32
CA PHE A 450 9.79 4.73 -0.82
C PHE A 450 8.53 5.22 -1.55
N PRO A 451 7.50 5.69 -0.82
CA PRO A 451 6.27 6.19 -1.44
C PRO A 451 6.55 7.31 -2.44
N LYS A 452 5.90 7.27 -3.62
CA LYS A 452 6.14 8.21 -4.73
C LYS A 452 5.69 9.64 -4.41
N GLU A 453 4.81 9.80 -3.42
CA GLU A 453 4.32 11.08 -2.93
C GLU A 453 5.40 11.84 -2.17
N THR A 454 6.34 11.12 -1.54
CA THR A 454 7.34 11.72 -0.64
C THR A 454 8.79 11.40 -1.04
N SER A 455 9.00 10.56 -2.05
CA SER A 455 10.32 10.08 -2.48
C SER A 455 10.59 10.36 -3.95
N ARG A 456 11.84 10.72 -4.28
CA ARG A 456 12.31 10.90 -5.66
C ARG A 456 13.07 9.68 -6.14
N TYR A 457 12.76 9.22 -7.33
CA TYR A 457 13.32 8.03 -7.94
C TYR A 457 14.31 8.45 -9.01
N ILE A 458 15.55 8.02 -8.87
CA ILE A 458 16.61 8.34 -9.82
C ILE A 458 17.35 7.08 -10.23
N THR A 459 17.91 7.11 -11.43
CA THR A 459 18.82 6.08 -11.92
C THR A 459 19.82 6.70 -12.89
N ILE A 460 20.75 5.90 -13.40
CA ILE A 460 21.76 6.33 -14.36
C ILE A 460 21.92 5.29 -15.46
N LEU A 461 22.03 5.73 -16.70
CA LEU A 461 22.35 4.91 -17.86
C LEU A 461 23.72 5.29 -18.41
N ARG A 462 24.21 4.48 -19.35
CA ARG A 462 25.44 4.71 -20.10
C ARG A 462 25.20 4.26 -21.53
N ASP A 463 25.97 4.79 -22.47
CA ASP A 463 25.99 4.29 -23.85
C ASP A 463 26.07 2.75 -23.84
N PRO A 464 25.10 2.05 -24.44
CA PRO A 464 25.01 0.59 -24.35
C PRO A 464 26.24 -0.13 -24.89
N VAL A 465 26.95 0.47 -25.85
CA VAL A 465 28.17 -0.12 -26.42
C VAL A 465 29.30 -0.09 -25.39
N MET A 466 29.55 1.08 -24.80
CA MET A 466 30.58 1.26 -23.79
C MET A 466 30.25 0.53 -22.48
N GLN A 467 28.97 0.45 -22.12
CA GLN A 467 28.52 -0.30 -20.95
C GLN A 467 28.73 -1.81 -21.16
N PHE A 468 28.31 -2.36 -22.29
CA PHE A 468 28.41 -3.79 -22.55
C PHE A 468 29.87 -4.26 -22.64
N GLU A 469 30.74 -3.50 -23.32
CA GLU A 469 32.19 -3.77 -23.31
C GLU A 469 32.72 -3.83 -21.88
N SER A 470 32.32 -2.87 -21.04
CA SER A 470 32.75 -2.82 -19.65
C SER A 470 32.22 -4.00 -18.84
N VAL A 471 30.94 -4.38 -19.00
CA VAL A 471 30.32 -5.55 -18.34
C VAL A 471 31.06 -6.83 -18.73
N PHE A 472 31.21 -7.07 -20.04
CA PHE A 472 31.78 -8.30 -20.58
C PHE A 472 33.21 -8.54 -20.08
N ASN A 473 34.04 -7.50 -20.11
CA ASN A 473 35.44 -7.59 -19.70
C ASN A 473 35.60 -7.59 -18.18
N PHE A 474 34.82 -6.79 -17.45
CA PHE A 474 34.93 -6.67 -15.99
C PHE A 474 34.51 -7.94 -15.26
N PHE A 475 33.40 -8.55 -15.67
CA PHE A 475 32.91 -9.79 -15.05
C PHE A 475 33.52 -11.04 -15.67
N HIS A 476 34.47 -10.89 -16.60
CA HIS A 476 35.08 -11.99 -17.35
C HIS A 476 34.04 -12.96 -17.93
N LEU A 477 32.95 -12.43 -18.51
CA LEU A 477 31.82 -13.26 -18.94
C LEU A 477 32.26 -14.35 -19.93
N TRP A 478 33.29 -14.06 -20.73
CA TRP A 478 33.94 -15.00 -21.63
C TRP A 478 34.38 -16.33 -20.98
N TYR A 479 34.59 -16.37 -19.67
CA TYR A 479 35.02 -17.58 -18.95
C TYR A 479 33.96 -18.69 -18.97
N HIS A 480 32.69 -18.32 -19.11
CA HIS A 480 31.55 -19.25 -19.05
C HIS A 480 31.23 -19.94 -20.38
N PHE A 481 31.91 -19.57 -21.46
CA PHE A 481 31.61 -20.04 -22.81
C PHE A 481 32.73 -20.93 -23.33
N ASP A 482 32.39 -22.12 -23.80
CA ASP A 482 33.39 -23.11 -24.20
C ASP A 482 34.16 -22.64 -25.44
N GLY A 483 35.48 -22.75 -25.39
CA GLY A 483 36.39 -22.33 -26.47
C GLY A 483 36.70 -20.82 -26.50
N LEU A 484 35.82 -19.98 -25.95
CA LEU A 484 36.00 -18.52 -25.97
C LEU A 484 37.19 -18.05 -25.12
N GLN A 485 37.62 -18.83 -24.12
CA GLN A 485 38.79 -18.51 -23.30
C GLN A 485 40.08 -18.46 -24.14
N LYS A 486 40.15 -19.27 -25.19
CA LYS A 486 41.31 -19.38 -26.11
C LYS A 486 41.32 -18.27 -27.17
N ALA A 487 40.21 -17.56 -27.37
CA ALA A 487 40.13 -16.50 -28.37
C ALA A 487 41.06 -15.32 -28.03
N ARG A 488 41.77 -14.80 -29.05
CA ARG A 488 42.61 -13.60 -28.95
C ARG A 488 41.76 -12.36 -28.66
N PHE A 489 40.68 -12.19 -29.42
CA PHE A 489 39.71 -11.09 -29.32
C PHE A 489 38.36 -11.64 -28.84
N LYS A 490 38.21 -11.73 -27.52
CA LYS A 490 37.11 -12.48 -26.88
C LYS A 490 35.73 -11.85 -27.07
N LEU A 491 35.65 -10.52 -27.07
CA LEU A 491 34.38 -9.82 -27.24
C LEU A 491 33.89 -9.98 -28.69
N GLU A 492 34.79 -9.81 -29.65
CA GLU A 492 34.55 -9.94 -31.08
C GLU A 492 34.16 -11.38 -31.43
N ALA A 493 34.92 -12.36 -30.94
CA ALA A 493 34.60 -13.78 -31.13
C ALA A 493 33.24 -14.15 -30.53
N PHE A 494 32.88 -13.59 -29.37
CA PHE A 494 31.55 -13.76 -28.80
C PHE A 494 30.48 -13.16 -29.72
N LEU A 495 30.64 -11.92 -30.17
CA LEU A 495 29.65 -11.20 -30.97
C LEU A 495 29.40 -11.85 -32.34
N ASP A 496 30.46 -12.39 -32.96
CA ASP A 496 30.36 -13.11 -34.24
C ASP A 496 29.46 -14.36 -34.13
N ASN A 497 29.33 -14.96 -32.93
CA ASN A 497 28.49 -16.15 -32.68
C ASN A 497 27.60 -16.01 -31.42
N SER A 498 27.08 -14.81 -31.17
CA SER A 498 26.44 -14.45 -29.88
C SER A 498 25.25 -15.34 -29.49
N THR A 499 24.40 -15.70 -30.45
CA THR A 499 23.26 -16.61 -30.22
C THR A 499 23.71 -18.00 -29.77
N LEU A 500 24.70 -18.58 -30.47
CA LEU A 500 25.23 -19.90 -30.14
C LEU A 500 25.79 -19.94 -28.71
N TYR A 501 26.60 -18.93 -28.35
CA TYR A 501 27.17 -18.84 -27.01
C TYR A 501 26.11 -18.62 -25.93
N PHE A 502 25.09 -17.81 -26.21
CA PHE A 502 23.99 -17.60 -25.28
C PHE A 502 23.18 -18.88 -25.02
N ASP A 503 22.92 -19.68 -26.05
CA ASP A 503 22.21 -20.95 -25.91
C ASP A 503 22.97 -21.96 -25.04
N GLN A 504 24.31 -22.00 -25.12
CA GLN A 504 25.17 -22.86 -24.26
C GLN A 504 25.02 -22.58 -22.75
N VAL A 505 24.63 -21.36 -22.39
CA VAL A 505 24.60 -20.91 -20.99
C VAL A 505 23.20 -20.60 -20.50
N LYS A 506 22.17 -20.76 -21.33
CA LYS A 506 20.76 -20.44 -21.00
C LYS A 506 20.31 -21.15 -19.71
N GLU A 507 20.68 -22.42 -19.55
CA GLU A 507 20.41 -23.21 -18.33
C GLU A 507 21.36 -22.90 -17.16
N LYS A 508 22.50 -22.24 -17.43
CA LYS A 508 23.53 -21.88 -16.45
C LYS A 508 23.32 -20.49 -15.83
N VAL A 509 22.43 -19.65 -16.38
CA VAL A 509 22.17 -18.27 -15.91
C VAL A 509 21.74 -18.23 -14.44
N GLY A 510 20.97 -19.23 -13.97
CA GLY A 510 20.58 -19.35 -12.56
C GLY A 510 21.74 -19.69 -11.61
N ARG A 511 22.83 -20.29 -12.12
CA ARG A 511 24.00 -20.69 -11.34
C ARG A 511 25.05 -19.57 -11.25
N TYR A 512 25.20 -18.77 -12.29
CA TYR A 512 26.18 -17.68 -12.36
C TYR A 512 25.47 -16.34 -12.52
N ILE A 513 25.27 -15.65 -11.41
CA ILE A 513 24.45 -14.44 -11.34
C ILE A 513 24.84 -13.35 -12.35
N THR A 514 26.13 -13.20 -12.67
CA THR A 514 26.65 -12.18 -13.61
C THR A 514 26.23 -12.42 -15.05
N LEU A 515 25.83 -13.65 -15.42
CA LEU A 515 25.31 -13.94 -16.76
C LEU A 515 23.98 -13.23 -17.04
N ASN A 516 23.24 -12.79 -16.02
CA ASN A 516 22.05 -11.96 -16.23
C ASN A 516 22.37 -10.61 -16.91
N LEU A 517 23.64 -10.19 -16.92
CA LEU A 517 24.11 -8.97 -17.58
C LEU A 517 24.59 -9.20 -19.02
N ILE A 518 24.51 -10.44 -19.54
CA ILE A 518 25.03 -10.76 -20.88
C ILE A 518 24.20 -10.14 -22.00
N LYS A 519 22.94 -9.75 -21.76
CA LYS A 519 22.06 -9.13 -22.75
C LYS A 519 21.14 -8.11 -22.06
N ASN A 520 21.03 -6.91 -22.63
CA ASN A 520 20.28 -5.78 -22.09
C ASN A 520 20.46 -5.59 -20.56
N PRO A 521 21.72 -5.46 -20.08
CA PRO A 521 22.02 -5.41 -18.64
C PRO A 521 21.25 -4.31 -17.89
N THR A 522 20.94 -3.20 -18.54
CA THR A 522 20.26 -2.08 -17.86
C THR A 522 18.78 -2.35 -17.71
N LEU A 523 18.08 -2.80 -18.76
CA LEU A 523 16.69 -3.25 -18.65
C LEU A 523 16.53 -4.36 -17.60
N PHE A 524 17.52 -5.26 -17.48
CA PHE A 524 17.52 -6.28 -16.43
C PHE A 524 17.51 -5.66 -15.03
N ASP A 525 18.44 -4.73 -14.76
CA ASP A 525 18.52 -4.01 -13.48
C ASP A 525 17.24 -3.21 -13.20
N LEU A 526 16.67 -2.60 -14.24
CA LEU A 526 15.37 -1.90 -14.20
C LEU A 526 14.17 -2.83 -14.08
N GLY A 527 14.36 -4.14 -13.98
CA GLY A 527 13.34 -5.12 -13.61
C GLY A 527 12.59 -5.78 -14.76
N LEU A 528 12.96 -5.52 -16.02
CA LEU A 528 12.38 -6.23 -17.16
C LEU A 528 12.84 -7.69 -17.13
N ASP A 529 11.93 -8.60 -17.46
CA ASP A 529 12.26 -10.03 -17.58
C ASP A 529 12.93 -10.34 -18.92
N THR A 530 13.86 -11.28 -18.92
CA THR A 530 14.63 -11.68 -20.10
C THR A 530 13.73 -12.24 -21.21
N ASP A 531 12.58 -12.81 -20.85
CA ASP A 531 11.60 -13.36 -21.79
C ASP A 531 11.03 -12.30 -22.76
N PHE A 532 11.10 -11.01 -22.40
CA PHE A 532 10.56 -9.92 -23.20
C PHE A 532 11.58 -9.27 -24.14
N TYR A 533 12.85 -9.67 -24.12
CA TYR A 533 13.92 -8.97 -24.84
C TYR A 533 13.75 -8.97 -26.36
N GLU A 534 13.15 -10.02 -26.93
CA GLU A 534 12.88 -10.10 -28.37
C GLU A 534 11.61 -9.34 -28.79
N ASN A 535 10.73 -9.00 -27.83
CA ASN A 535 9.50 -8.26 -28.11
C ASN A 535 9.71 -6.76 -27.96
N LEU A 536 10.12 -6.10 -29.05
CA LEU A 536 10.41 -4.66 -29.05
C LEU A 536 9.21 -3.78 -28.67
N THR A 537 7.97 -4.25 -28.87
CA THR A 537 6.78 -3.52 -28.41
C THR A 537 6.69 -3.56 -26.88
N ALA A 538 6.87 -4.73 -26.27
CA ALA A 538 6.92 -4.88 -24.82
C ALA A 538 8.06 -4.06 -24.20
N VAL A 539 9.24 -4.02 -24.86
CA VAL A 539 10.36 -3.18 -24.44
C VAL A 539 9.99 -1.70 -24.46
N ARG A 540 9.38 -1.18 -25.54
CA ARG A 540 8.94 0.22 -25.62
C ARG A 540 7.90 0.55 -24.56
N ASP A 541 6.98 -0.35 -24.29
CA ASP A 541 5.97 -0.19 -23.24
C ASP A 541 6.62 -0.14 -21.86
N TYR A 542 7.63 -0.98 -21.64
CA TYR A 542 8.40 -0.96 -20.40
C TYR A 542 9.22 0.32 -20.24
N ILE A 543 9.81 0.86 -21.32
CA ILE A 543 10.51 2.15 -21.29
C ILE A 543 9.55 3.28 -20.87
N ARG A 544 8.32 3.30 -21.42
CA ARG A 544 7.29 4.26 -20.99
C ARG A 544 6.92 4.09 -19.52
N PHE A 545 6.83 2.86 -19.04
CA PHE A 545 6.65 2.57 -17.63
C PHE A 545 7.79 3.12 -16.76
N VAL A 546 9.06 2.87 -17.13
CA VAL A 546 10.22 3.43 -16.42
C VAL A 546 10.16 4.96 -16.41
N ALA A 547 9.80 5.59 -17.53
CA ALA A 547 9.68 7.05 -17.64
C ALA A 547 8.59 7.64 -16.74
N GLN A 548 7.57 6.87 -16.37
CA GLN A 548 6.54 7.27 -15.41
C GLN A 548 7.00 7.08 -13.96
N GLU A 549 7.86 6.09 -13.68
CA GLU A 549 8.29 5.76 -12.32
C GLU A 549 9.52 6.56 -11.87
N PHE A 550 10.45 6.91 -12.77
CA PHE A 550 11.69 7.60 -12.44
C PHE A 550 11.60 9.10 -12.70
N ASP A 551 11.88 9.91 -11.68
CA ASP A 551 11.86 11.38 -11.75
C ASP A 551 13.02 11.91 -12.62
N ILE A 552 14.22 11.34 -12.48
CA ILE A 552 15.40 11.71 -13.28
C ILE A 552 16.17 10.44 -13.67
N VAL A 553 16.42 10.28 -14.96
CA VAL A 553 17.31 9.25 -15.51
C VAL A 553 18.56 9.93 -16.05
N MET A 554 19.65 9.83 -15.29
CA MET A 554 20.93 10.45 -15.60
C MET A 554 21.67 9.68 -16.69
N LEU A 555 22.61 10.33 -17.38
CA LEU A 555 23.48 9.69 -18.38
C LEU A 555 24.94 9.86 -18.02
N MET A 556 25.71 8.77 -18.08
CA MET A 556 27.13 8.77 -17.76
C MET A 556 27.96 9.65 -18.71
N GLU A 557 27.55 9.79 -19.98
CA GLU A 557 28.22 10.66 -20.96
C GLU A 557 28.03 12.15 -20.64
N TYR A 558 26.98 12.49 -19.89
CA TYR A 558 26.61 13.84 -19.48
C TYR A 558 26.50 13.91 -17.95
N PHE A 559 27.52 13.36 -17.26
CA PHE A 559 27.48 13.12 -15.83
C PHE A 559 27.41 14.42 -15.01
N ASP A 560 28.17 15.44 -15.43
CA ASP A 560 28.20 16.74 -14.74
C ASP A 560 26.88 17.48 -14.94
N GLU A 561 26.34 17.48 -16.16
CA GLU A 561 25.02 18.03 -16.48
C GLU A 561 23.92 17.31 -15.68
N SER A 562 23.98 15.98 -15.62
CA SER A 562 23.05 15.16 -14.84
C SER A 562 23.05 15.53 -13.36
N LEU A 563 24.24 15.77 -12.78
CA LEU A 563 24.37 16.17 -11.37
C LEU A 563 23.89 17.60 -11.12
N VAL A 564 24.14 18.53 -12.04
CA VAL A 564 23.65 19.91 -11.93
C VAL A 564 22.12 19.94 -12.02
N LEU A 565 21.52 19.16 -12.93
CA LEU A 565 20.07 18.99 -13.03
C LEU A 565 19.50 18.43 -11.73
N LEU A 566 20.14 17.38 -11.19
CA LEU A 566 19.77 16.80 -9.90
C LEU A 566 19.83 17.86 -8.79
N LYS A 567 20.92 18.64 -8.71
CA LYS A 567 21.09 19.70 -7.72
C LYS A 567 19.99 20.76 -7.77
N ARG A 568 19.57 21.16 -8.97
CA ARG A 568 18.49 22.16 -9.14
C ARG A 568 17.15 21.57 -8.73
N ARG A 569 16.81 20.38 -9.23
CA ARG A 569 15.53 19.71 -8.97
C ARG A 569 15.39 19.21 -7.52
N PHE A 570 16.50 18.97 -6.83
CA PHE A 570 16.51 18.43 -5.46
C PHE A 570 16.78 19.51 -4.41
N CYS A 571 16.90 20.78 -4.82
CA CYS A 571 17.24 21.90 -3.94
C CYS A 571 18.56 21.66 -3.16
N TRP A 572 19.52 20.98 -3.78
CA TRP A 572 20.80 20.68 -3.14
C TRP A 572 21.81 21.81 -3.34
N LYS A 573 22.88 21.78 -2.54
CA LYS A 573 24.03 22.67 -2.70
C LYS A 573 25.05 22.05 -3.64
N PHE A 574 25.94 22.86 -4.21
CA PHE A 574 27.02 22.33 -5.06
C PHE A 574 27.89 21.34 -4.29
N GLU A 575 28.17 21.62 -3.03
CA GLU A 575 28.99 20.79 -2.14
C GLU A 575 28.40 19.39 -1.93
N ASP A 576 27.08 19.23 -2.10
CA ASP A 576 26.40 17.95 -1.97
C ASP A 576 26.63 17.03 -3.19
N ILE A 577 26.91 17.60 -4.37
CA ILE A 577 27.08 16.85 -5.63
C ILE A 577 28.55 16.72 -6.10
N LEU A 578 29.51 17.38 -5.44
CA LEU A 578 30.94 17.23 -5.79
C LEU A 578 31.39 15.79 -5.61
N TYR A 579 32.23 15.26 -6.49
CA TYR A 579 32.58 13.83 -6.50
C TYR A 579 34.03 13.56 -6.88
N PHE A 580 34.50 12.36 -6.55
CA PHE A 580 35.67 11.76 -7.19
C PHE A 580 35.21 10.57 -8.03
N LYS A 581 35.81 10.39 -9.21
CA LYS A 581 35.47 9.24 -10.07
C LYS A 581 35.91 7.96 -9.37
N LEU A 582 34.96 7.10 -9.01
CA LEU A 582 35.24 5.83 -8.36
C LEU A 582 35.21 4.66 -9.36
N ASN A 583 36.03 3.64 -9.10
CA ASN A 583 36.09 2.40 -9.89
C ASN A 583 36.41 2.63 -11.38
N GLU A 584 37.14 3.71 -11.68
CA GLU A 584 37.64 3.98 -13.02
C GLU A 584 38.77 3.00 -13.36
N ARG A 585 38.73 2.43 -14.57
CA ARG A 585 39.75 1.47 -15.01
C ARG A 585 41.08 2.20 -15.20
N GLY A 586 42.17 1.62 -14.70
CA GLY A 586 43.53 2.06 -15.03
C GLY A 586 43.75 2.03 -16.55
N GLU A 587 44.54 2.96 -17.09
CA GLU A 587 44.77 3.08 -18.54
C GLU A 587 45.30 1.77 -19.15
N GLN A 588 46.13 1.05 -18.41
CA GLN A 588 46.69 -0.26 -18.77
C GLN A 588 45.65 -1.39 -18.89
N HIS A 589 44.43 -1.18 -18.37
CA HIS A 589 43.32 -2.13 -18.42
C HIS A 589 42.21 -1.72 -19.40
N VAL A 590 42.36 -0.58 -20.08
CA VAL A 590 41.49 -0.19 -21.20
C VAL A 590 41.95 -0.95 -22.44
N ARG A 591 41.49 -2.19 -22.59
CA ARG A 591 41.65 -2.94 -23.85
C ARG A 591 40.70 -2.33 -24.88
N ASN A 592 41.23 -1.95 -26.04
CA ASN A 592 40.52 -1.31 -27.16
C ASN A 592 39.93 0.08 -26.84
N LYS A 593 40.78 1.12 -26.79
CA LYS A 593 40.32 2.53 -26.77
C LYS A 593 39.36 2.84 -27.92
N ASP A 594 39.52 2.16 -29.06
CA ASP A 594 38.64 2.29 -30.24
C ASP A 594 38.09 0.93 -30.69
N LEU A 595 36.86 0.61 -30.27
CA LEU A 595 36.10 -0.50 -30.85
C LEU A 595 35.81 -0.22 -32.33
N SER A 596 36.04 -1.20 -33.20
CA SER A 596 35.75 -1.08 -34.63
C SER A 596 34.26 -0.85 -34.88
N LYS A 597 33.92 -0.20 -36.00
CA LYS A 597 32.53 0.07 -36.38
C LYS A 597 31.68 -1.21 -36.41
N LYS A 598 32.24 -2.32 -36.92
CA LYS A 598 31.58 -3.64 -36.95
C LYS A 598 31.17 -4.08 -35.54
N VAL A 599 32.10 -4.03 -34.59
CA VAL A 599 31.88 -4.47 -33.21
C VAL A 599 30.84 -3.61 -32.51
N ARG A 600 30.90 -2.28 -32.71
CA ARG A 600 29.90 -1.36 -32.14
C ARG A 600 28.49 -1.69 -32.62
N GLU A 601 28.30 -1.92 -33.92
CA GLU A 601 26.98 -2.27 -34.47
C GLU A 601 26.50 -3.66 -34.02
N GLN A 602 27.40 -4.64 -33.88
CA GLN A 602 27.06 -5.94 -33.30
C GLN A 602 26.57 -5.82 -31.85
N ILE A 603 27.24 -4.98 -31.04
CA ILE A 603 26.82 -4.75 -29.65
C ILE A 603 25.46 -4.06 -29.58
N LYS A 604 25.21 -3.04 -30.42
CA LYS A 604 23.90 -2.38 -30.50
C LYS A 604 22.79 -3.36 -30.88
N LYS A 605 23.05 -4.23 -31.88
CA LYS A 605 22.09 -5.26 -32.30
C LYS A 605 21.83 -6.26 -31.17
N TRP A 606 22.88 -6.70 -30.48
CA TRP A 606 22.76 -7.64 -29.37
C TRP A 606 21.99 -7.05 -28.18
N ASN A 607 22.21 -5.78 -27.86
CA ASN A 607 21.56 -5.06 -26.76
C ASN A 607 20.50 -4.06 -27.24
N ALA A 608 19.70 -4.45 -28.23
CA ALA A 608 18.76 -3.54 -28.89
C ALA A 608 17.75 -2.89 -27.91
N GLY A 609 17.37 -3.59 -26.84
CA GLY A 609 16.47 -3.03 -25.83
C GLY A 609 17.10 -1.90 -25.03
N ASP A 610 18.36 -2.07 -24.61
CA ASP A 610 19.11 -1.01 -23.91
C ASP A 610 19.44 0.17 -24.84
N VAL A 611 19.59 -0.05 -26.14
CA VAL A 611 19.69 1.03 -27.14
C VAL A 611 18.41 1.86 -27.19
N LEU A 612 17.24 1.22 -27.27
CA LEU A 612 15.96 1.94 -27.23
C LEU A 612 15.77 2.72 -25.92
N LEU A 613 16.17 2.13 -24.80
CA LEU A 613 16.12 2.76 -23.49
C LEU A 613 17.01 4.01 -23.44
N TYR A 614 18.27 3.89 -23.88
CA TYR A 614 19.22 5.00 -23.88
C TYR A 614 18.76 6.15 -24.77
N ASP A 615 18.33 5.86 -26.00
CA ASP A 615 17.87 6.88 -26.95
C ASP A 615 16.67 7.68 -26.43
N TYR A 616 15.74 7.01 -25.73
CA TYR A 616 14.58 7.65 -25.12
C TYR A 616 14.99 8.62 -24.01
N PHE A 617 15.86 8.17 -23.10
CA PHE A 617 16.26 8.97 -21.95
C PHE A 617 17.32 10.03 -22.26
N ASN A 618 18.10 9.87 -23.32
CA ASN A 618 18.96 10.94 -23.84
C ASN A 618 18.12 12.14 -24.30
N LYS A 619 17.08 11.91 -25.10
CA LYS A 619 16.13 12.97 -25.50
C LYS A 619 15.41 13.59 -24.30
N THR A 620 15.05 12.76 -23.31
CA THR A 620 14.36 13.22 -22.10
C THR A 620 15.26 14.09 -21.23
N LEU A 621 16.53 13.70 -21.03
CA LEU A 621 17.50 14.47 -20.26
C LEU A 621 17.72 15.86 -20.87
N TRP A 622 17.96 15.93 -22.18
CA TRP A 622 18.17 17.22 -22.85
C TRP A 622 16.94 18.10 -22.86
N ARG A 623 15.73 17.52 -22.90
CA ARG A 623 14.49 18.28 -22.70
C ARG A 623 14.45 18.89 -21.29
N MET A 624 14.70 18.08 -20.25
CA MET A 624 14.71 18.55 -18.87
C MET A 624 15.75 19.65 -18.64
N ILE A 625 16.93 19.56 -19.25
CA ILE A 625 17.97 20.60 -19.19
C ILE A 625 17.50 21.87 -19.92
N GLY A 626 16.89 21.73 -21.10
CA GLY A 626 16.32 22.87 -21.83
C GLY A 626 15.27 23.63 -21.01
N ASP A 627 14.44 22.90 -20.25
CA ASP A 627 13.41 23.47 -19.38
C ASP A 627 13.99 24.25 -18.17
N GLU A 628 15.26 24.06 -17.80
CA GLU A 628 15.93 24.83 -16.74
C GLU A 628 16.33 26.25 -17.16
N GLY A 629 16.39 26.51 -18.47
CA GLY A 629 16.85 27.78 -19.03
C GLY A 629 18.37 27.99 -18.98
N PRO A 630 18.86 29.15 -19.46
CA PRO A 630 20.30 29.39 -19.68
C PRO A 630 21.14 29.43 -18.39
N GLU A 631 20.54 29.76 -17.24
CA GLU A 631 21.22 29.77 -15.94
C GLU A 631 21.75 28.37 -15.54
N PHE A 632 21.21 27.29 -16.12
CA PHE A 632 21.75 25.95 -15.94
C PHE A 632 23.24 25.86 -16.31
N TYR A 633 23.65 26.49 -17.41
CA TYR A 633 25.04 26.41 -17.89
C TYR A 633 25.98 27.26 -17.03
N ARG A 634 25.45 28.30 -16.37
CA ARG A 634 26.18 29.05 -15.35
C ARG A 634 26.44 28.16 -14.13
N ASP A 635 25.42 27.48 -13.64
CA ASP A 635 25.56 26.50 -12.55
C ASP A 635 26.56 25.38 -12.91
N LEU A 636 26.54 24.91 -14.16
CA LEU A 636 27.48 23.90 -14.66
C LEU A 636 28.94 24.38 -14.62
N SER A 637 29.21 25.60 -15.10
CA SER A 637 30.55 26.19 -15.03
C SER A 637 31.02 26.35 -13.57
N ILE A 638 30.16 26.83 -12.67
CA ILE A 638 30.46 26.96 -11.24
C ILE A 638 30.74 25.58 -10.61
N PHE A 639 29.93 24.57 -10.94
CA PHE A 639 30.11 23.21 -10.47
C PHE A 639 31.48 22.65 -10.89
N GLN A 640 31.85 22.78 -12.16
CA GLN A 640 33.12 22.30 -12.70
C GLN A 640 34.33 22.98 -12.04
N GLN A 641 34.25 24.30 -11.81
CA GLN A 641 35.29 25.04 -11.09
C GLN A 641 35.44 24.54 -9.65
N LYS A 642 34.33 24.36 -8.92
CA LYS A 642 34.33 23.81 -7.55
C LYS A 642 34.87 22.38 -7.51
N LEU A 643 34.50 21.55 -8.48
CA LEU A 643 34.97 20.17 -8.59
C LEU A 643 36.49 20.11 -8.79
N LYS A 644 37.02 20.96 -9.68
CA LYS A 644 38.47 21.10 -9.88
C LYS A 644 39.18 21.57 -8.61
N ALA A 645 38.66 22.61 -7.95
CA ALA A 645 39.23 23.14 -6.72
C ALA A 645 39.30 22.11 -5.59
N VAL A 646 38.20 21.36 -5.36
CA VAL A 646 38.18 20.30 -4.35
C VAL A 646 39.13 19.16 -4.70
N LYS A 647 39.22 18.77 -5.98
CA LYS A 647 40.17 17.74 -6.40
C LYS A 647 41.62 18.17 -6.13
N SER A 648 42.00 19.39 -6.50
CA SER A 648 43.34 19.94 -6.26
C SER A 648 43.66 20.07 -4.77
N ALA A 649 42.68 20.46 -3.94
CA ALA A 649 42.85 20.58 -2.50
C ALA A 649 42.97 19.22 -1.79
N CYS A 650 42.27 18.20 -2.27
CA CYS A 650 42.20 16.89 -1.61
C CYS A 650 43.30 15.91 -2.04
N VAL A 651 43.67 15.90 -3.32
CA VAL A 651 44.40 14.77 -3.94
C VAL A 651 45.80 15.21 -4.40
N GLN A 652 46.77 14.28 -4.32
CA GLN A 652 48.11 14.40 -4.90
C GLN A 652 48.11 14.01 -6.40
N GLU A 653 48.89 14.67 -7.25
CA GLU A 653 48.93 14.45 -8.70
C GLU A 653 49.81 13.25 -9.11
N TYR A 654 49.52 12.05 -8.61
CA TYR A 654 50.10 10.82 -9.16
C TYR A 654 49.09 9.67 -9.19
N ASN A 655 49.28 8.77 -10.16
CA ASN A 655 48.40 7.62 -10.38
C ASN A 655 48.53 6.62 -9.23
N VAL A 656 47.49 6.50 -8.43
CA VAL A 656 47.39 5.46 -7.40
C VAL A 656 46.51 4.34 -7.92
N LEU A 657 46.99 3.11 -7.84
CA LEU A 657 46.18 1.92 -8.10
C LEU A 657 45.70 1.34 -6.78
N THR A 658 44.39 1.16 -6.63
CA THR A 658 43.78 0.58 -5.42
C THR A 658 43.09 -0.73 -5.77
N PRO A 659 43.22 -1.78 -4.94
CA PRO A 659 42.47 -3.01 -5.18
C PRO A 659 40.97 -2.73 -5.08
N LEU A 660 40.21 -3.12 -6.11
CA LEU A 660 38.76 -2.93 -6.17
C LEU A 660 38.03 -3.71 -5.06
N ILE A 661 38.57 -4.89 -4.73
CA ILE A 661 38.13 -5.73 -3.61
C ILE A 661 39.39 -6.09 -2.82
N PRO A 662 39.43 -5.87 -1.48
CA PRO A 662 40.56 -6.27 -0.66
C PRO A 662 40.94 -7.75 -0.90
N GLY A 663 42.21 -8.01 -1.19
CA GLY A 663 42.73 -9.36 -1.45
C GLY A 663 42.58 -9.89 -2.87
N LYS A 664 41.98 -9.14 -3.82
CA LYS A 664 41.90 -9.53 -5.24
C LYS A 664 42.87 -8.74 -6.12
N ARG A 665 43.44 -9.39 -7.14
CA ARG A 665 44.36 -8.79 -8.14
C ARG A 665 43.62 -8.00 -9.23
N ILE A 666 42.64 -7.16 -8.85
CA ILE A 666 41.95 -6.25 -9.77
C ILE A 666 42.13 -4.84 -9.24
N PHE A 667 42.87 -4.02 -9.98
CA PHE A 667 43.22 -2.65 -9.58
C PHE A 667 42.42 -1.62 -10.37
N VAL A 668 41.98 -0.57 -9.69
CA VAL A 668 41.30 0.60 -10.27
C VAL A 668 42.07 1.87 -9.92
N HIS A 669 41.81 2.95 -10.65
CA HIS A 669 42.31 4.27 -10.28
C HIS A 669 41.79 4.67 -8.90
N GLY A 670 42.70 5.09 -8.04
CA GLY A 670 42.46 5.55 -6.69
C GLY A 670 43.05 6.93 -6.44
N TYR A 671 42.91 7.40 -5.20
CA TYR A 671 43.29 8.75 -4.81
C TYR A 671 44.21 8.71 -3.59
N ALA A 672 45.41 9.29 -3.72
CA ALA A 672 46.24 9.64 -2.57
C ALA A 672 45.80 11.00 -2.04
N LEU A 673 45.39 11.05 -0.78
CA LEU A 673 45.03 12.32 -0.13
C LEU A 673 46.29 13.12 0.23
N ARG A 674 46.20 14.44 0.15
CA ARG A 674 47.25 15.33 0.67
C ARG A 674 47.37 15.19 2.18
N THR A 675 48.60 15.23 2.69
CA THR A 675 48.89 15.11 4.13
C THR A 675 48.79 16.45 4.88
N ASN A 676 49.01 17.56 4.19
CA ASN A 676 49.03 18.91 4.76
C ASN A 676 47.69 19.63 4.56
N ILE A 677 46.58 19.01 4.98
CA ILE A 677 45.24 19.61 4.92
C ILE A 677 44.59 19.59 6.30
N SER A 678 43.65 20.53 6.53
CA SER A 678 42.94 20.60 7.81
C SER A 678 42.20 19.29 8.12
N LYS A 679 42.01 18.99 9.41
CA LYS A 679 41.32 17.77 9.86
C LYS A 679 39.90 17.67 9.30
N GLU A 680 39.22 18.79 9.14
CA GLU A 680 37.87 18.86 8.57
C GLU A 680 37.86 18.57 7.07
N LEU A 681 38.79 19.19 6.32
CA LEU A 681 38.94 18.94 4.89
C LEU A 681 39.34 17.48 4.64
N TYR A 682 40.27 16.94 5.44
CA TYR A 682 40.66 15.53 5.35
C TYR A 682 39.48 14.58 5.48
N LYS A 683 38.59 14.79 6.46
CA LYS A 683 37.38 13.96 6.64
C LYS A 683 36.48 14.00 5.40
N THR A 684 36.30 15.18 4.81
CA THR A 684 35.49 15.37 3.59
C THR A 684 36.14 14.66 2.41
N CYS A 685 37.43 14.90 2.15
CA CYS A 685 38.18 14.26 1.09
C CYS A 685 38.21 12.74 1.22
N TYR A 686 38.43 12.22 2.44
CA TYR A 686 38.44 10.79 2.73
C TYR A 686 37.10 10.14 2.41
N LYS A 687 35.98 10.74 2.82
CA LYS A 687 34.65 10.23 2.47
C LYS A 687 34.41 10.21 0.95
N MET A 688 35.00 11.14 0.20
CA MET A 688 34.89 11.15 -1.28
C MET A 688 35.66 10.01 -1.96
N THR A 689 36.63 9.37 -1.29
CA THR A 689 37.39 8.24 -1.84
C THR A 689 36.78 6.88 -1.51
N LEU A 690 35.83 6.81 -0.57
CA LEU A 690 35.23 5.55 -0.14
C LEU A 690 34.32 4.96 -1.23
N ASN A 691 34.51 3.68 -1.53
CA ASN A 691 33.54 2.90 -2.31
C ASN A 691 32.45 2.31 -1.38
N GLU A 692 31.54 1.50 -1.95
CA GLU A 692 30.31 1.07 -1.27
C GLU A 692 30.54 0.26 0.01
N ALA A 693 31.51 -0.67 0.02
CA ALA A 693 31.70 -1.59 1.13
C ALA A 693 32.18 -0.90 2.44
N PRO A 694 33.19 0.00 2.41
CA PRO A 694 33.55 0.84 3.54
C PRO A 694 32.41 1.74 4.02
N PHE A 695 31.63 2.34 3.10
CA PHE A 695 30.51 3.19 3.48
C PHE A 695 29.40 2.42 4.19
N MET A 696 29.03 1.24 3.67
CA MET A 696 28.07 0.38 4.36
C MET A 696 28.57 -0.02 5.74
N THR A 697 29.85 -0.36 5.87
CA THR A 697 30.47 -0.69 7.17
C THR A 697 30.40 0.51 8.12
N TYR A 698 30.65 1.71 7.61
CA TYR A 698 30.49 2.96 8.35
C TYR A 698 29.04 3.16 8.82
N HIS A 699 28.05 3.02 7.94
CA HIS A 699 26.63 3.17 8.29
C HIS A 699 26.16 2.12 9.31
N ARG A 700 26.59 0.85 9.17
CA ARG A 700 26.32 -0.19 10.19
C ARG A 700 26.89 0.18 11.55
N LYS A 701 28.16 0.61 11.60
CA LYS A 701 28.79 1.07 12.85
C LYS A 701 28.08 2.28 13.46
N LYS A 702 27.68 3.26 12.64
CA LYS A 702 26.92 4.45 13.07
C LYS A 702 25.56 4.03 13.66
N LYS A 703 24.87 3.09 13.01
CA LYS A 703 23.59 2.52 13.48
C LYS A 703 23.72 1.80 14.83
N THR A 704 24.73 0.93 15.01
CA THR A 704 24.96 0.24 16.29
C THR A 704 25.25 1.21 17.43
N LYS A 705 26.15 2.19 17.21
CA LYS A 705 26.48 3.19 18.23
C LYS A 705 25.29 4.06 18.65
N ASN A 706 24.46 4.46 17.69
CA ASN A 706 23.25 5.22 17.99
C ASN A 706 22.24 4.40 18.79
N PHE A 707 22.17 3.09 18.53
CA PHE A 707 21.31 2.18 19.31
C PHE A 707 21.83 2.00 20.74
N GLU A 708 23.13 1.74 20.92
CA GLU A 708 23.77 1.67 22.24
C GLU A 708 23.60 2.98 23.03
N ALA A 709 23.65 4.14 22.37
CA ALA A 709 23.43 5.43 23.02
C ALA A 709 21.96 5.63 23.46
N ILE A 710 20.98 5.15 22.67
CA ILE A 710 19.55 5.21 23.02
C ILE A 710 19.25 4.25 24.17
N ASP A 711 19.73 3.01 24.12
CA ASP A 711 19.52 2.00 25.16
C ASP A 711 20.14 2.45 26.50
N ASN A 712 21.32 3.05 26.47
CA ASN A 712 21.97 3.65 27.65
C ASN A 712 21.28 4.93 28.17
N SER A 713 20.45 5.59 27.36
CA SER A 713 19.66 6.76 27.77
C SER A 713 18.31 6.38 28.39
N VAL A 714 17.77 5.20 28.03
CA VAL A 714 16.53 4.65 28.56
C VAL A 714 16.76 3.85 29.85
N ASN A 715 17.97 3.30 30.04
CA ASN A 715 18.35 2.49 31.20
C ASN A 715 19.21 3.23 32.25
N LYS A 716 19.19 4.56 32.30
CA LYS A 716 19.73 5.29 33.46
C LYS A 716 18.62 5.45 34.51
N PRO A 717 18.87 5.03 35.77
CA PRO A 717 17.88 5.11 36.85
C PRO A 717 17.50 6.55 37.20
#